data_AF-A0A9P8DAK7-F1
#
_entry.id   AF-A0A9P8DAK7-F1
#
_cell.length_a   1.000
_cell.length_b   1.000
_cell.length_c   1.000
_cell.angle_alpha   90.00
_cell.angle_beta   90.00
_cell.angle_gamma   90.00
#
_symmetry.space_group_name_H-M   'P 1'
#
loop_
_entity.id
_entity.type
_entity.pdbx_description
1 polymer ?
#
loop_
_entity_poly.entity_id
_entity_poly.type
_entity_poly.pdbx_seq_one_letter_code
_entity_poly.pdbx_strand_id
1 'polypeptide(L)'
;MYGPDGLPLAATSPTSLSVHFEKRVGYPSIFIDRQMLLQVLYKNLNHKDRVLTKKRVTRVELVEGRVQAYTQNGSVYEGDIVVGADGIHSAVRDEMWRLGNEQSPGYFPEDENSPAPGDRTYWFLFDGLPETKRGKDISNYTKADEEGLVKAHHGDHITQDVTFGELYDRKIMSTLVPLEEYVFDRWHYKRIVTIGDSAHKIDPASGQGGNGAMESAALLVNALVRQLKLSPEGLSDSQIDSALSEVHALRYERAKRLVEQANSLQMMISQRFPLARFIFKPLVSLFVPSAFIDIITPICCEATRIQGIPIPKRPHFVPFEDELPAKPIKGCLARRVPWVLATGTLGLSLFAALNNKDPGSGTGVLYSILKQWGAGGLLGKVVGQTSVAGLANLVPVLSGWLIEGSRRGNSLNPLSWTTVYSLIYSLIGPNSVLPFFCLSSILFSTKSTIHRPVDPKMAKSIVPGVLLGYVAPTVAALLPIKDAKVRHYVGTVWQAYPLLCAVFTRGLAAVRGKTTIRGQQKPDTKAKDRPINYAPPSELQVYTNEDVTPLKFSHGIALALCLAGPVIAKAVSTTDGMLSAISQAAPFNQNIGIISAASGLAYSLYAVWELRSLGFVRTKQAVLGGLASVGVLGLAGPGAMIAGIDYWREHVISSLSPDTELP
;
A
#
# COMPACT_ATOMS: atom_id res chain seq x y z
N MET A 1 19.88 7.69 -11.49
CA MET A 1 20.07 9.05 -10.93
C MET A 1 21.55 9.25 -10.68
N TYR A 2 22.11 10.36 -11.16
CA TYR A 2 23.49 10.77 -10.93
C TYR A 2 23.51 12.02 -10.05
N GLY A 3 24.60 12.27 -9.34
CA GLY A 3 24.81 13.51 -8.60
C GLY A 3 25.49 14.58 -9.46
N PRO A 4 25.67 15.81 -8.94
CA PRO A 4 26.44 16.86 -9.61
C PRO A 4 27.91 16.49 -9.85
N ASP A 5 28.39 15.47 -9.15
CA ASP A 5 29.70 14.81 -9.29
C ASP A 5 29.75 13.82 -10.48
N GLY A 6 28.67 13.67 -11.26
CA GLY A 6 28.54 12.68 -12.32
C GLY A 6 28.44 11.24 -11.82
N LEU A 7 28.45 11.01 -10.50
CA LEU A 7 28.47 9.68 -9.89
C LEU A 7 27.04 9.16 -9.63
N PRO A 8 26.76 7.86 -9.85
CA PRO A 8 25.45 7.30 -9.61
C PRO A 8 25.06 7.35 -8.11
N LEU A 9 23.91 7.93 -7.80
CA LEU A 9 23.40 8.08 -6.42
C LEU A 9 22.85 6.77 -5.83
N ALA A 10 22.60 5.77 -6.67
CA ALA A 10 22.24 4.42 -6.32
C ALA A 10 22.75 3.47 -7.41
N ALA A 11 22.91 2.17 -7.10
CA ALA A 11 23.37 1.18 -8.06
C ALA A 11 22.47 1.16 -9.32
N THR A 12 23.10 1.21 -10.49
CA THR A 12 22.42 1.20 -11.80
C THR A 12 21.87 -0.18 -12.11
N SER A 13 20.67 -0.47 -11.61
CA SER A 13 19.96 -1.69 -12.00
C SER A 13 19.64 -1.66 -13.51
N PRO A 14 19.87 -2.76 -14.26
CA PRO A 14 19.45 -2.89 -15.65
C PRO A 14 17.94 -3.14 -15.80
N THR A 15 17.18 -3.07 -14.71
CA THR A 15 15.72 -3.27 -14.67
C THR A 15 14.96 -2.01 -15.05
N SER A 16 14.12 -2.10 -16.07
CA SER A 16 13.20 -1.03 -16.47
C SER A 16 11.98 -0.97 -15.55
N LEU A 17 11.68 0.25 -15.07
CA LEU A 17 10.56 0.52 -14.19
C LEU A 17 9.20 0.28 -14.88
N SER A 18 9.13 0.41 -16.20
CA SER A 18 7.90 0.20 -16.99
C SER A 18 7.36 -1.22 -16.83
N VAL A 19 8.24 -2.23 -16.86
CA VAL A 19 7.88 -3.66 -16.73
C VAL A 19 7.35 -3.97 -15.33
N HIS A 20 7.97 -3.41 -14.29
CA HIS A 20 7.49 -3.55 -12.92
C HIS A 20 6.18 -2.82 -12.65
N PHE A 21 5.92 -1.70 -13.32
CA PHE A 21 4.63 -1.02 -13.26
C PHE A 21 3.55 -1.83 -13.97
N GLU A 22 3.81 -2.29 -15.21
CA GLU A 22 2.86 -3.10 -15.98
C GLU A 22 2.50 -4.41 -15.27
N LYS A 23 3.45 -5.11 -14.63
CA LYS A 23 3.14 -6.31 -13.82
C LYS A 23 2.30 -6.03 -12.57
N ARG A 24 2.26 -4.79 -12.07
CA ARG A 24 1.43 -4.41 -10.92
C ARG A 24 0.01 -4.05 -11.31
N VAL A 25 -0.16 -3.22 -12.33
CA VAL A 25 -1.46 -2.62 -12.70
C VAL A 25 -2.03 -3.08 -14.05
N GLY A 26 -1.31 -3.89 -14.83
CA GLY A 26 -1.77 -4.41 -16.11
C GLY A 26 -1.72 -3.43 -17.30
N TYR A 27 -1.17 -2.23 -17.07
CA TYR A 27 -1.00 -1.18 -18.08
C TYR A 27 0.45 -0.68 -18.09
N PRO A 28 1.06 -0.44 -19.27
CA PRO A 28 2.35 0.22 -19.36
C PRO A 28 2.23 1.70 -18.97
N SER A 29 3.32 2.28 -18.49
CA SER A 29 3.46 3.74 -18.42
C SER A 29 3.72 4.28 -19.83
N ILE A 30 2.91 5.22 -20.30
CA ILE A 30 2.99 5.79 -21.65
C ILE A 30 3.30 7.28 -21.55
N PHE A 31 4.47 7.67 -22.06
CA PHE A 31 4.74 9.05 -22.44
C PHE A 31 4.29 9.25 -23.89
N ILE A 32 3.48 10.27 -24.13
CA ILE A 32 2.92 10.58 -25.45
C ILE A 32 2.91 12.09 -25.65
N ASP A 33 3.24 12.55 -26.86
CA ASP A 33 3.14 13.96 -27.21
C ASP A 33 1.69 14.47 -27.10
N ARG A 34 1.51 15.70 -26.60
CA ARG A 34 0.18 16.27 -26.36
C ARG A 34 -0.61 16.47 -27.66
N GLN A 35 0.04 16.86 -28.75
CA GLN A 35 -0.61 17.00 -30.06
C GLN A 35 -0.96 15.62 -30.63
N MET A 36 -0.07 14.63 -30.50
CA MET A 36 -0.36 13.24 -30.90
C MET A 36 -1.58 12.67 -30.14
N LEU A 37 -1.63 12.85 -28.81
CA LEU A 37 -2.76 12.44 -27.99
C LEU A 37 -4.07 13.13 -28.44
N LEU A 38 -4.06 14.45 -28.63
CA LEU A 38 -5.21 15.21 -29.12
C LEU A 38 -5.66 14.74 -30.52
N GLN A 39 -4.72 14.44 -31.42
CA GLN A 39 -5.05 13.86 -32.73
C GLN A 39 -5.69 12.47 -32.61
N VAL A 40 -5.19 11.61 -31.72
CA VAL A 40 -5.77 10.27 -31.49
C VAL A 40 -7.18 10.39 -30.92
N LEU A 41 -7.40 11.25 -29.93
CA LEU A 41 -8.72 11.52 -29.35
C LEU A 41 -9.69 12.08 -30.41
N TYR A 42 -9.27 13.06 -31.20
CA TYR A 42 -10.10 13.64 -32.26
C TYR A 42 -10.44 12.63 -33.37
N LYS A 43 -9.46 11.81 -33.80
CA LYS A 43 -9.68 10.74 -34.80
C LYS A 43 -10.74 9.73 -34.33
N ASN A 44 -10.74 9.37 -33.05
CA ASN A 44 -11.69 8.42 -32.44
C ASN A 44 -13.03 9.05 -32.00
N LEU A 45 -13.18 10.37 -32.06
CA LEU A 45 -14.47 11.02 -31.78
C LEU A 45 -15.46 10.74 -32.93
N ASN A 46 -16.64 10.21 -32.64
CA ASN A 46 -17.67 9.96 -33.65
C ASN A 46 -18.23 11.27 -34.24
N HIS A 47 -18.67 12.19 -33.36
CA HIS A 47 -19.30 13.46 -33.75
C HIS A 47 -18.27 14.60 -33.90
N LYS A 48 -17.40 14.48 -34.90
CA LYS A 48 -16.35 15.48 -35.22
C LYS A 48 -16.94 16.85 -35.60
N ASP A 49 -18.16 16.86 -36.12
CA ASP A 49 -19.02 18.01 -36.41
C ASP A 49 -19.21 18.94 -35.20
N ARG A 50 -19.16 18.41 -33.98
CA ARG A 50 -19.41 19.17 -32.73
C ARG A 50 -18.15 19.86 -32.19
N VAL A 51 -16.99 19.68 -32.82
CA VAL A 51 -15.71 20.29 -32.39
C VAL A 51 -15.51 21.62 -33.12
N LEU A 52 -16.18 22.66 -32.63
CA LEU A 52 -16.18 23.98 -33.27
C LEU A 52 -14.93 24.79 -32.89
N THR A 53 -13.93 24.80 -33.78
CA THR A 53 -12.71 25.61 -33.60
C THR A 53 -12.99 27.12 -33.73
N LYS A 54 -12.08 27.96 -33.22
CA LYS A 54 -12.20 29.43 -33.19
C LYS A 54 -13.45 29.94 -32.43
N LYS A 55 -13.95 29.17 -31.47
CA LYS A 55 -15.05 29.52 -30.57
C LYS A 55 -14.53 29.73 -29.14
N ARG A 56 -13.69 30.77 -28.95
CA ARG A 56 -13.32 31.25 -27.60
C ARG A 56 -14.60 31.74 -26.92
N VAL A 57 -14.99 31.08 -25.82
CA VAL A 57 -16.07 31.53 -24.94
C VAL A 57 -15.62 32.81 -24.23
N THR A 58 -16.53 33.77 -24.06
CA THR A 58 -16.26 35.07 -23.44
C THR A 58 -17.32 35.50 -22.43
N ARG A 59 -18.47 34.82 -22.38
CA ARG A 59 -19.55 35.04 -21.41
C ARG A 59 -20.40 33.77 -21.28
N VAL A 60 -20.95 33.49 -20.09
CA VAL A 60 -21.87 32.37 -19.85
C VAL A 60 -23.03 32.91 -19.00
N GLU A 61 -24.27 32.65 -19.43
CA GLU A 61 -25.47 33.08 -18.72
C GLU A 61 -26.37 31.88 -18.42
N LEU A 62 -26.95 31.87 -17.21
CA LEU A 62 -27.98 30.92 -16.83
C LEU A 62 -29.34 31.45 -17.32
N VAL A 63 -30.10 30.58 -17.99
CA VAL A 63 -31.44 30.85 -18.51
C VAL A 63 -32.39 29.84 -17.85
N GLU A 64 -33.71 30.07 -17.86
CA GLU A 64 -34.65 29.19 -17.16
C GLU A 64 -34.55 27.74 -17.67
N GLY A 65 -34.08 26.84 -16.79
CA GLY A 65 -33.82 25.43 -17.10
C GLY A 65 -32.67 25.17 -18.09
N ARG A 66 -31.83 26.16 -18.43
CA ARG A 66 -30.78 26.08 -19.47
C ARG A 66 -29.54 26.91 -19.11
N VAL A 67 -28.51 26.85 -19.96
CA VAL A 67 -27.32 27.70 -19.92
C VAL A 67 -26.87 28.06 -21.33
N GLN A 68 -26.49 29.32 -21.54
CA GLN A 68 -26.03 29.85 -22.83
C GLN A 68 -24.57 30.32 -22.75
N ALA A 69 -23.74 29.86 -23.68
CA ALA A 69 -22.34 30.25 -23.83
C ALA A 69 -22.17 31.19 -25.04
N TYR A 70 -21.70 32.40 -24.79
CA TYR A 70 -21.38 33.41 -25.81
C TYR A 70 -19.90 33.33 -26.18
N THR A 71 -19.61 33.57 -27.46
CA THR A 71 -18.24 33.49 -27.99
C THR A 71 -17.78 34.80 -28.60
N GLN A 72 -16.45 34.97 -28.70
CA GLN A 72 -15.79 36.19 -29.18
C GLN A 72 -16.23 36.64 -30.60
N ASN A 73 -16.80 35.74 -31.41
CA ASN A 73 -17.38 36.06 -32.73
C ASN A 73 -18.91 36.16 -32.73
N GLY A 74 -19.52 36.49 -31.59
CA GLY A 74 -20.94 36.77 -31.44
C GLY A 74 -21.87 35.55 -31.51
N SER A 75 -21.34 34.34 -31.73
CA SER A 75 -22.15 33.12 -31.71
C SER A 75 -22.53 32.73 -30.28
N VAL A 76 -23.79 32.33 -30.10
CA VAL A 76 -24.36 31.84 -28.84
C VAL A 76 -24.68 30.36 -28.98
N TYR A 77 -24.42 29.58 -27.94
CA TYR A 77 -24.72 28.14 -27.88
C TYR A 77 -25.50 27.84 -26.60
N GLU A 78 -26.69 27.26 -26.73
CA GLU A 78 -27.51 26.82 -25.59
C GLU A 78 -27.30 25.33 -25.29
N GLY A 79 -27.39 24.96 -24.02
CA GLY A 79 -27.41 23.57 -23.58
C GLY A 79 -27.93 23.40 -22.15
N ASP A 80 -27.95 22.15 -21.68
CA ASP A 80 -28.36 21.82 -20.32
C ASP A 80 -27.30 22.10 -19.26
N ILE A 81 -26.03 21.96 -19.63
CA ILE A 81 -24.86 22.21 -18.78
C ILE A 81 -23.71 22.83 -19.59
N VAL A 82 -22.82 23.55 -18.90
CA VAL A 82 -21.55 24.02 -19.46
C VAL A 82 -20.40 23.41 -18.66
N VAL A 83 -19.38 22.91 -19.37
CA VAL A 83 -18.21 22.22 -18.80
C VAL A 83 -16.93 23.00 -19.15
N GLY A 84 -16.37 23.68 -18.15
CA GLY A 84 -15.10 24.40 -18.23
C GLY A 84 -13.91 23.46 -18.23
N ALA A 85 -13.53 22.99 -19.43
CA ALA A 85 -12.32 22.21 -19.70
C ALA A 85 -11.27 23.02 -20.50
N ASP A 86 -11.35 24.34 -20.41
CA ASP A 86 -10.59 25.37 -21.11
C ASP A 86 -9.21 25.68 -20.48
N GLY A 87 -8.76 24.85 -19.53
CA GLY A 87 -7.43 24.89 -18.93
C GLY A 87 -7.35 25.83 -17.72
N ILE A 88 -6.16 26.37 -17.45
CA ILE A 88 -5.96 27.33 -16.36
C ILE A 88 -6.48 28.73 -16.71
N HIS A 89 -6.43 29.11 -17.99
CA HIS A 89 -7.07 30.30 -18.61
C HIS A 89 -8.60 30.13 -18.79
N SER A 90 -9.33 29.70 -17.77
CA SER A 90 -10.72 29.23 -17.93
C SER A 90 -11.73 30.39 -17.90
N ALA A 91 -12.04 30.93 -19.08
CA ALA A 91 -13.11 31.93 -19.26
C ALA A 91 -14.50 31.41 -18.79
N VAL A 92 -14.73 30.09 -18.83
CA VAL A 92 -15.95 29.48 -18.25
C VAL A 92 -15.97 29.58 -16.72
N ARG A 93 -14.81 29.51 -16.07
CA ARG A 93 -14.63 29.64 -14.62
C ARG A 93 -14.72 31.10 -14.17
N ASP A 94 -14.19 32.03 -14.95
CA ASP A 94 -14.32 33.47 -14.68
C ASP A 94 -15.80 33.88 -14.64
N GLU A 95 -16.60 33.36 -15.59
CA GLU A 95 -18.04 33.58 -15.62
C GLU A 95 -18.79 32.84 -14.50
N MET A 96 -18.33 31.65 -14.08
CA MET A 96 -18.84 31.00 -12.87
C MET A 96 -18.63 31.88 -11.62
N TRP A 97 -17.54 32.66 -11.56
CA TRP A 97 -17.30 33.63 -10.50
C TRP A 97 -18.07 34.94 -10.69
N ARG A 98 -18.31 35.41 -11.91
CA ARG A 98 -19.17 36.59 -12.14
C ARG A 98 -20.59 36.29 -11.65
N LEU A 99 -21.20 35.21 -12.14
CA LEU A 99 -22.51 34.72 -11.68
C LEU A 99 -22.51 34.41 -10.18
N GLY A 100 -21.41 33.84 -9.67
CA GLY A 100 -21.19 33.55 -8.26
C GLY A 100 -21.19 34.81 -7.40
N ASN A 101 -20.40 35.83 -7.75
CA ASN A 101 -20.28 37.08 -7.00
C ASN A 101 -21.54 37.96 -7.12
N GLU A 102 -22.22 37.96 -8.26
CA GLU A 102 -23.53 38.62 -8.45
C GLU A 102 -24.62 38.05 -7.52
N GLN A 103 -24.47 36.79 -7.08
CA GLN A 103 -25.44 36.09 -6.22
C GLN A 103 -24.90 35.78 -4.80
N SER A 104 -23.59 35.94 -4.55
CA SER A 104 -22.86 35.70 -3.29
C SER A 104 -21.40 36.20 -3.39
N PRO A 105 -21.10 37.48 -3.08
CA PRO A 105 -19.76 38.07 -3.26
C PRO A 105 -18.65 37.44 -2.38
N GLY A 106 -17.45 37.31 -2.95
CA GLY A 106 -16.19 37.08 -2.22
C GLY A 106 -15.43 35.78 -2.53
N TYR A 107 -15.52 35.25 -3.75
CA TYR A 107 -15.13 33.85 -4.03
C TYR A 107 -13.62 33.54 -4.15
N PHE A 108 -12.87 34.04 -5.16
CA PHE A 108 -11.48 33.57 -5.49
C PHE A 108 -10.63 34.54 -6.40
N PRO A 109 -9.31 34.29 -6.65
CA PRO A 109 -8.39 35.04 -7.58
C PRO A 109 -7.49 34.19 -8.58
N GLU A 110 -6.70 34.84 -9.46
CA GLU A 110 -6.05 34.41 -10.77
C GLU A 110 -4.62 33.71 -10.66
N ASP A 111 -3.75 33.34 -11.65
CA ASP A 111 -3.52 33.35 -13.16
C ASP A 111 -2.36 32.31 -13.55
N GLU A 112 -1.72 32.04 -14.74
CA GLU A 112 -2.00 31.79 -16.22
C GLU A 112 -0.80 31.02 -16.98
N ASN A 113 -0.87 30.51 -18.27
CA ASN A 113 0.15 29.55 -18.89
C ASN A 113 0.15 29.24 -20.46
N SER A 114 1.24 28.80 -21.17
CA SER A 114 1.15 28.21 -22.59
C SER A 114 2.32 27.36 -23.23
N PRO A 115 2.10 26.49 -24.29
CA PRO A 115 3.04 25.41 -24.74
C PRO A 115 3.22 25.09 -26.29
N ALA A 116 4.01 24.05 -26.67
CA ALA A 116 4.10 23.44 -28.05
C ALA A 116 4.69 21.96 -28.09
N PRO A 117 4.72 21.21 -29.25
CA PRO A 117 4.87 19.71 -29.30
C PRO A 117 6.07 19.13 -30.11
N GLY A 118 6.18 17.79 -30.25
CA GLY A 118 7.15 17.11 -31.15
C GLY A 118 7.15 15.55 -31.16
N ASP A 119 8.24 14.95 -31.70
CA ASP A 119 8.67 13.55 -31.55
C ASP A 119 10.11 13.55 -30.98
N ARG A 120 10.26 13.42 -29.65
CA ARG A 120 11.45 13.94 -28.92
C ARG A 120 11.72 13.20 -27.60
N THR A 121 12.98 13.26 -27.15
CA THR A 121 13.32 13.11 -25.73
C THR A 121 12.81 14.32 -24.95
N TYR A 122 12.02 14.08 -23.90
CA TYR A 122 11.59 15.11 -22.95
C TYR A 122 12.48 15.08 -21.71
N TRP A 123 12.88 16.25 -21.24
CA TRP A 123 13.63 16.45 -20.00
C TRP A 123 13.01 17.62 -19.23
N PHE A 124 13.25 17.67 -17.91
CA PHE A 124 12.76 18.73 -17.04
C PHE A 124 13.91 19.17 -16.13
N LEU A 125 14.21 20.47 -16.14
CA LEU A 125 15.06 21.10 -15.12
C LEU A 125 14.12 21.75 -14.10
N PHE A 126 14.20 21.31 -12.84
CA PHE A 126 13.45 21.88 -11.73
C PHE A 126 14.39 22.72 -10.88
N ASP A 127 14.37 24.05 -11.07
CA ASP A 127 14.99 24.98 -10.13
C ASP A 127 13.95 25.53 -9.13
N GLY A 128 14.42 25.87 -7.94
CA GLY A 128 13.58 26.27 -6.82
C GLY A 128 13.74 27.74 -6.48
N LEU A 129 12.66 28.51 -6.65
CA LEU A 129 12.58 29.91 -6.21
C LEU A 129 12.94 30.06 -4.73
N PRO A 130 13.76 31.05 -4.32
CA PRO A 130 14.23 31.18 -2.93
C PRO A 130 13.08 31.39 -1.92
N GLU A 131 11.93 31.86 -2.39
CA GLU A 131 10.69 32.02 -1.62
C GLU A 131 9.50 31.49 -2.42
N THR A 132 8.47 31.00 -1.73
CA THR A 132 7.18 30.64 -2.36
C THR A 132 6.39 31.90 -2.71
N LYS A 133 6.15 32.14 -4.00
CA LYS A 133 5.26 33.21 -4.51
C LYS A 133 3.81 32.73 -4.61
N ARG A 134 2.83 33.65 -4.65
CA ARG A 134 1.39 33.36 -4.66
C ARG A 134 0.62 34.38 -5.50
N GLY A 135 -0.34 33.92 -6.31
CA GLY A 135 -1.15 34.79 -7.17
C GLY A 135 -0.27 35.73 -8.00
N LYS A 136 -0.56 37.04 -7.94
CA LYS A 136 0.10 38.08 -8.74
C LYS A 136 1.60 38.30 -8.47
N ASP A 137 2.16 37.65 -7.45
CA ASP A 137 3.62 37.58 -7.23
C ASP A 137 4.31 36.52 -8.11
N ILE A 138 3.54 35.65 -8.78
CA ILE A 138 4.05 34.64 -9.72
C ILE A 138 4.49 35.36 -10.98
N SER A 139 5.78 35.24 -11.31
CA SER A 139 6.39 35.97 -12.43
C SER A 139 6.23 35.23 -13.75
N ASN A 140 5.78 35.93 -14.78
CA ASN A 140 5.86 35.47 -16.16
C ASN A 140 7.32 35.50 -16.63
N TYR A 141 7.87 34.37 -17.06
CA TYR A 141 9.27 34.27 -17.50
C TYR A 141 9.48 34.67 -18.95
N THR A 142 10.56 35.39 -19.19
CA THR A 142 11.06 35.73 -20.52
C THR A 142 12.10 34.71 -21.00
N LYS A 143 12.51 34.81 -22.28
CA LYS A 143 13.63 34.00 -22.78
C LYS A 143 14.99 34.36 -22.16
N ALA A 144 15.18 35.59 -21.67
CA ALA A 144 16.39 35.97 -20.96
C ALA A 144 16.51 35.27 -19.60
N ASP A 145 15.39 35.02 -18.92
CA ASP A 145 15.35 34.27 -17.65
C ASP A 145 15.70 32.79 -17.88
N GLU A 146 15.19 32.21 -18.98
CA GLU A 146 15.53 30.85 -19.40
C GLU A 146 17.02 30.71 -19.75
N GLU A 147 17.59 31.67 -20.51
CA GLU A 147 19.03 31.72 -20.82
C GLU A 147 19.90 31.89 -19.56
N GLY A 148 19.45 32.70 -18.59
CA GLY A 148 20.10 32.86 -17.30
C GLY A 148 20.15 31.57 -16.48
N LEU A 149 19.02 30.88 -16.36
CA LEU A 149 18.91 29.58 -15.68
C LEU A 149 19.78 28.51 -16.36
N VAL A 150 19.71 28.43 -17.69
CA VAL A 150 20.51 27.48 -18.47
C VAL A 150 22.00 27.70 -18.26
N LYS A 151 22.45 28.97 -18.27
CA LYS A 151 23.85 29.32 -18.03
C LYS A 151 24.34 28.90 -16.65
N ALA A 152 23.49 28.91 -15.63
CA ALA A 152 23.84 28.44 -14.29
C ALA A 152 24.04 26.92 -14.24
N HIS A 153 23.22 26.15 -14.97
CA HIS A 153 23.22 24.67 -14.96
C HIS A 153 23.99 24.03 -16.13
N HIS A 154 24.59 24.80 -17.04
CA HIS A 154 25.20 24.30 -18.27
C HIS A 154 26.26 23.21 -18.07
N GLY A 155 27.02 23.27 -16.97
CA GLY A 155 28.05 22.28 -16.63
C GLY A 155 27.57 21.06 -15.85
N ASP A 156 26.29 21.01 -15.44
CA ASP A 156 25.77 19.94 -14.61
C ASP A 156 25.74 18.61 -15.37
N HIS A 157 26.28 17.55 -14.76
CA HIS A 157 26.37 16.24 -15.39
C HIS A 157 25.06 15.45 -15.20
N ILE A 158 24.40 15.11 -16.31
CA ILE A 158 23.19 14.28 -16.31
C ILE A 158 23.55 12.79 -16.29
N THR A 159 24.67 12.44 -16.92
CA THR A 159 25.31 11.12 -16.88
C THR A 159 26.83 11.29 -16.76
N GLN A 160 27.59 10.20 -16.77
CA GLN A 160 29.06 10.27 -16.75
C GLN A 160 29.64 10.97 -17.98
N ASP A 161 28.95 10.91 -19.12
CA ASP A 161 29.46 11.32 -20.44
C ASP A 161 28.63 12.44 -21.10
N VAL A 162 27.64 13.03 -20.40
CA VAL A 162 26.71 14.03 -20.96
C VAL A 162 26.32 15.09 -19.93
N THR A 163 26.56 16.36 -20.28
CA THR A 163 26.14 17.55 -19.50
C THR A 163 24.75 18.07 -19.88
N PHE A 164 24.15 18.91 -19.04
CA PHE A 164 22.90 19.60 -19.32
C PHE A 164 23.03 20.59 -20.49
N GLY A 165 24.15 21.32 -20.60
CA GLY A 165 24.42 22.19 -21.74
C GLY A 165 24.38 21.44 -23.08
N GLU A 166 25.07 20.30 -23.17
CA GLU A 166 25.08 19.44 -24.35
C GLU A 166 23.72 18.83 -24.73
N LEU A 167 22.80 18.69 -23.76
CA LEU A 167 21.42 18.30 -23.99
C LEU A 167 20.57 19.50 -24.43
N TYR A 168 20.82 20.67 -23.83
CA TYR A 168 20.12 21.92 -24.13
C TYR A 168 20.50 22.48 -25.51
N ASP A 169 21.75 22.39 -25.94
CA ASP A 169 22.20 22.83 -27.27
C ASP A 169 21.58 21.98 -28.39
N ARG A 170 21.33 20.70 -28.11
CA ARG A 170 20.67 19.75 -29.03
C ARG A 170 19.14 19.71 -28.89
N LYS A 171 18.55 20.60 -28.07
CA LYS A 171 17.08 20.71 -27.95
C LYS A 171 16.47 21.16 -29.27
N ILE A 172 15.23 20.75 -29.51
CA ILE A 172 14.42 21.24 -30.64
C ILE A 172 13.41 22.31 -30.16
N MET A 173 13.10 22.33 -28.85
CA MET A 173 12.29 23.36 -28.20
C MET A 173 12.50 23.29 -26.67
N SER A 174 12.43 24.43 -26.00
CA SER A 174 12.34 24.58 -24.54
C SER A 174 11.44 25.74 -24.17
N THR A 175 10.92 25.72 -22.95
CA THR A 175 10.24 26.85 -22.32
C THR A 175 10.49 26.81 -20.81
N LEU A 176 10.84 27.95 -20.22
CA LEU A 176 10.69 28.18 -18.79
C LEU A 176 9.22 28.54 -18.51
N VAL A 177 8.65 28.00 -17.43
CA VAL A 177 7.28 28.27 -16.97
C VAL A 177 7.22 28.23 -15.43
N PRO A 178 6.36 29.02 -14.79
CA PRO A 178 6.05 28.83 -13.37
C PRO A 178 5.35 27.48 -13.15
N LEU A 179 5.65 26.84 -12.03
CA LEU A 179 4.98 25.61 -11.59
C LEU A 179 3.89 25.96 -10.57
N GLU A 180 2.77 26.47 -11.11
CA GLU A 180 1.56 26.72 -10.33
C GLU A 180 0.97 25.42 -9.75
N GLU A 181 0.55 25.47 -8.48
CA GLU A 181 -0.21 24.42 -7.80
C GLU A 181 -1.47 25.04 -7.17
N TYR A 182 -2.66 24.49 -7.44
CA TYR A 182 -3.88 24.89 -6.73
C TYR A 182 -4.98 23.85 -6.81
N VAL A 183 -5.84 23.77 -5.80
CA VAL A 183 -7.12 23.04 -5.86
C VAL A 183 -8.21 23.97 -5.37
N PHE A 184 -9.14 24.34 -6.26
CA PHE A 184 -10.21 25.27 -5.92
C PHE A 184 -11.26 24.57 -5.05
N ASP A 185 -11.81 25.29 -4.06
CA ASP A 185 -12.73 24.71 -3.07
C ASP A 185 -14.17 24.53 -3.58
N ARG A 186 -14.45 24.99 -4.81
CA ARG A 186 -15.78 24.94 -5.45
C ARG A 186 -15.64 24.74 -6.95
N TRP A 187 -16.12 23.60 -7.45
CA TRP A 187 -15.93 23.18 -8.85
C TRP A 187 -17.17 23.37 -9.74
N HIS A 188 -18.35 23.61 -9.15
CA HIS A 188 -19.62 23.76 -9.87
C HIS A 188 -20.50 24.85 -9.25
N TYR A 189 -21.42 25.34 -10.06
CA TYR A 189 -22.52 26.20 -9.63
C TYR A 189 -23.74 25.98 -10.55
N LYS A 190 -24.85 25.46 -10.00
CA LYS A 190 -26.08 25.13 -10.74
C LYS A 190 -25.81 24.22 -11.94
N ARG A 191 -25.81 24.76 -13.17
CA ARG A 191 -25.59 24.04 -14.44
C ARG A 191 -24.17 24.15 -15.00
N ILE A 192 -23.24 24.78 -14.29
CA ILE A 192 -21.85 25.01 -14.72
C ILE A 192 -20.90 24.16 -13.86
N VAL A 193 -19.91 23.51 -14.48
CA VAL A 193 -18.86 22.74 -13.79
C VAL A 193 -17.48 22.93 -14.44
N THR A 194 -16.41 22.86 -13.66
CA THR A 194 -15.01 22.95 -14.08
C THR A 194 -14.28 21.61 -13.86
N ILE A 195 -13.42 21.20 -14.79
CA ILE A 195 -12.68 19.93 -14.72
C ILE A 195 -11.26 20.02 -15.32
N GLY A 196 -10.31 19.32 -14.70
CA GLY A 196 -8.88 19.41 -15.07
C GLY A 196 -8.23 20.65 -14.46
N ASP A 197 -7.24 21.22 -15.14
CA ASP A 197 -6.47 22.43 -14.72
C ASP A 197 -7.36 23.62 -14.30
N SER A 198 -8.60 23.73 -14.79
CA SER A 198 -9.55 24.78 -14.38
C SER A 198 -10.02 24.64 -12.92
N ALA A 199 -10.02 23.42 -12.38
CA ALA A 199 -10.49 23.07 -11.04
C ALA A 199 -9.39 22.55 -10.10
N HIS A 200 -8.37 21.88 -10.65
CA HIS A 200 -7.20 21.40 -9.93
C HIS A 200 -5.96 21.40 -10.83
N LYS A 201 -4.93 22.13 -10.39
CA LYS A 201 -3.62 22.24 -11.02
C LYS A 201 -2.60 21.52 -10.14
N ILE A 202 -1.98 20.47 -10.69
CA ILE A 202 -1.03 19.59 -10.00
C ILE A 202 0.34 19.74 -10.63
N ASP A 203 1.40 19.86 -9.81
CA ASP A 203 2.79 19.96 -10.26
C ASP A 203 3.20 18.77 -11.14
N PRO A 204 3.95 19.01 -12.24
CA PRO A 204 4.26 18.00 -13.25
C PRO A 204 5.25 16.92 -12.80
N ALA A 205 6.02 17.09 -11.72
CA ALA A 205 6.93 16.05 -11.21
C ALA A 205 6.18 14.78 -10.78
N SER A 206 4.89 14.91 -10.45
CA SER A 206 3.99 13.78 -10.18
C SER A 206 3.47 13.06 -11.43
N GLY A 207 3.48 13.73 -12.59
CA GLY A 207 2.79 13.30 -13.81
C GLY A 207 1.25 13.27 -13.72
N GLN A 208 0.63 13.75 -12.64
CA GLN A 208 -0.79 13.47 -12.36
C GLN A 208 -1.80 14.47 -12.94
N GLY A 209 -1.41 15.66 -13.40
CA GLY A 209 -2.34 16.67 -13.94
C GLY A 209 -3.27 16.15 -15.05
N GLY A 210 -2.70 15.63 -16.14
CA GLY A 210 -3.47 15.09 -17.27
C GLY A 210 -4.31 13.86 -16.90
N ASN A 211 -3.77 12.97 -16.06
CA ASN A 211 -4.48 11.80 -15.54
C ASN A 211 -5.69 12.22 -14.69
N GLY A 212 -5.50 13.18 -13.78
CA GLY A 212 -6.53 13.75 -12.95
C GLY A 212 -7.62 14.50 -13.73
N ALA A 213 -7.31 15.05 -14.90
CA ALA A 213 -8.32 15.61 -15.82
C ALA A 213 -9.18 14.52 -16.46
N MET A 214 -8.57 13.41 -16.92
CA MET A 214 -9.30 12.25 -17.43
C MET A 214 -10.20 11.63 -16.36
N GLU A 215 -9.75 11.54 -15.10
CA GLU A 215 -10.58 11.08 -13.99
C GLU A 215 -11.76 12.01 -13.67
N SER A 216 -11.57 13.33 -13.76
CA SER A 216 -12.67 14.29 -13.58
C SER A 216 -13.72 14.13 -14.69
N ALA A 217 -13.29 13.94 -15.94
CA ALA A 217 -14.20 13.65 -17.06
C ALA A 217 -14.93 12.30 -16.87
N ALA A 218 -14.22 11.26 -16.42
CA ALA A 218 -14.81 9.94 -16.16
C ALA A 218 -15.89 10.00 -15.06
N LEU A 219 -15.64 10.71 -13.96
CA LEU A 219 -16.65 10.91 -12.91
C LEU A 219 -17.84 11.76 -13.37
N LEU A 220 -17.61 12.79 -14.18
CA LEU A 220 -18.69 13.61 -14.75
C LEU A 220 -19.61 12.78 -15.65
N VAL A 221 -19.05 11.96 -16.55
CA VAL A 221 -19.83 11.01 -17.36
C VAL A 221 -20.59 10.02 -16.47
N ASN A 222 -19.94 9.45 -15.45
CA ASN A 222 -20.56 8.49 -14.52
C ASN A 222 -21.74 9.07 -13.71
N ALA A 223 -21.68 10.35 -13.35
CA ALA A 223 -22.75 11.01 -12.62
C ALA A 223 -23.94 11.35 -13.54
N LEU A 224 -23.67 11.99 -14.69
CA LEU A 224 -24.69 12.39 -15.67
C LEU A 224 -25.42 11.18 -16.27
N VAL A 225 -24.70 10.15 -16.70
CA VAL A 225 -25.31 8.91 -17.26
C VAL A 225 -26.16 8.17 -16.22
N ARG A 226 -25.86 8.33 -14.92
CA ARG A 226 -26.68 7.74 -13.86
C ARG A 226 -28.00 8.48 -13.66
N GLN A 227 -27.98 9.82 -13.68
CA GLN A 227 -29.22 10.61 -13.63
C GLN A 227 -30.07 10.41 -14.90
N LEU A 228 -29.46 10.41 -16.08
CA LEU A 228 -30.19 10.20 -17.36
C LEU A 228 -30.86 8.81 -17.45
N LYS A 229 -30.33 7.80 -16.77
CA LYS A 229 -30.98 6.47 -16.63
C LYS A 229 -32.19 6.48 -15.68
N LEU A 230 -32.30 7.48 -14.80
CA LEU A 230 -33.44 7.69 -13.90
C LEU A 230 -34.46 8.69 -14.48
N SER A 231 -34.05 9.53 -15.43
CA SER A 231 -34.91 10.50 -16.12
C SER A 231 -34.47 10.66 -17.58
N PRO A 232 -34.97 9.80 -18.49
CA PRO A 232 -34.57 9.80 -19.90
C PRO A 232 -34.99 11.06 -20.67
N GLU A 233 -36.11 11.68 -20.28
CA GLU A 233 -36.69 12.87 -20.93
C GLU A 233 -35.90 14.16 -20.68
N GLY A 234 -34.94 14.15 -19.76
CA GLY A 234 -34.15 15.32 -19.35
C GLY A 234 -33.87 15.35 -17.86
N LEU A 235 -33.00 16.26 -17.43
CA LEU A 235 -32.61 16.43 -16.02
C LEU A 235 -33.10 17.77 -15.45
N SER A 236 -33.65 17.73 -14.24
CA SER A 236 -33.95 18.93 -13.46
C SER A 236 -32.68 19.63 -12.95
N ASP A 237 -32.80 20.89 -12.56
CA ASP A 237 -31.74 21.63 -11.87
C ASP A 237 -31.21 20.89 -10.64
N SER A 238 -32.09 20.25 -9.86
CA SER A 238 -31.71 19.49 -8.67
C SER A 238 -31.01 18.17 -8.98
N GLN A 239 -31.32 17.51 -10.09
CA GLN A 239 -30.60 16.31 -10.55
C GLN A 239 -29.21 16.66 -11.10
N ILE A 240 -29.10 17.79 -11.81
CA ILE A 240 -27.83 18.30 -12.31
C ILE A 240 -26.93 18.73 -11.15
N ASP A 241 -27.42 19.59 -10.24
CA ASP A 241 -26.61 20.05 -9.10
C ASP A 241 -26.21 18.88 -8.17
N SER A 242 -27.09 17.87 -8.01
CA SER A 242 -26.75 16.61 -7.32
C SER A 242 -25.62 15.83 -8.02
N ALA A 243 -25.66 15.70 -9.35
CA ALA A 243 -24.61 15.03 -10.12
C ALA A 243 -23.28 15.79 -10.05
N LEU A 244 -23.31 17.12 -10.18
CA LEU A 244 -22.11 17.96 -10.13
C LEU A 244 -21.52 18.02 -8.70
N SER A 245 -22.38 17.98 -7.68
CA SER A 245 -21.98 17.80 -6.28
C SER A 245 -21.30 16.45 -6.02
N GLU A 246 -21.76 15.35 -6.64
CA GLU A 246 -21.07 14.06 -6.55
C GLU A 246 -19.66 14.13 -7.18
N VAL A 247 -19.54 14.72 -8.37
CA VAL A 247 -18.25 14.90 -9.06
C VAL A 247 -17.28 15.71 -8.21
N HIS A 248 -17.73 16.83 -7.65
CA HIS A 248 -16.98 17.66 -6.72
C HIS A 248 -16.53 16.83 -5.50
N ALA A 249 -17.47 16.27 -4.73
CA ALA A 249 -17.17 15.58 -3.48
C ALA A 249 -16.21 14.39 -3.65
N LEU A 250 -16.29 13.66 -4.77
CA LEU A 250 -15.39 12.55 -5.07
C LEU A 250 -14.02 13.01 -5.60
N ARG A 251 -13.94 14.07 -6.41
CA ARG A 251 -12.67 14.51 -6.99
C ARG A 251 -11.86 15.45 -6.12
N TYR A 252 -12.47 16.41 -5.43
CA TYR A 252 -11.77 17.48 -4.69
C TYR A 252 -10.82 16.93 -3.63
N GLU A 253 -11.29 16.02 -2.77
CA GLU A 253 -10.48 15.34 -1.77
C GLU A 253 -9.31 14.55 -2.39
N ARG A 254 -9.53 13.93 -3.55
CA ARG A 254 -8.45 13.23 -4.29
C ARG A 254 -7.48 14.22 -4.91
N ALA A 255 -7.95 15.34 -5.46
CA ALA A 255 -7.12 16.38 -6.04
C ALA A 255 -6.21 17.05 -4.99
N LYS A 256 -6.73 17.37 -3.80
CA LYS A 256 -5.91 17.89 -2.68
C LYS A 256 -4.77 16.93 -2.33
N ARG A 257 -5.06 15.63 -2.14
CA ARG A 257 -4.01 14.61 -1.91
C ARG A 257 -2.99 14.50 -3.04
N LEU A 258 -3.40 14.66 -4.31
CA LEU A 258 -2.48 14.62 -5.45
C LEU A 258 -1.54 15.84 -5.47
N VAL A 259 -2.04 17.04 -5.14
CA VAL A 259 -1.19 18.24 -4.99
C VAL A 259 -0.27 18.12 -3.78
N GLU A 260 -0.78 17.70 -2.61
CA GLU A 260 0.04 17.46 -1.41
C GLU A 260 1.17 16.45 -1.67
N GLN A 261 0.90 15.39 -2.45
CA GLN A 261 1.89 14.39 -2.85
C GLN A 261 2.88 14.92 -3.88
N ALA A 262 2.43 15.71 -4.87
CA ALA A 262 3.30 16.36 -5.85
C ALA A 262 4.25 17.35 -5.16
N ASN A 263 3.73 18.22 -4.29
CA ASN A 263 4.49 19.17 -3.49
C ASN A 263 5.51 18.45 -2.58
N SER A 264 5.11 17.37 -1.91
CA SER A 264 6.02 16.54 -1.09
C SER A 264 7.16 15.92 -1.91
N LEU A 265 6.87 15.47 -3.14
CA LEU A 265 7.87 14.94 -4.06
C LEU A 265 8.78 16.06 -4.61
N GLN A 266 8.22 17.22 -4.92
CA GLN A 266 8.93 18.40 -5.41
C GLN A 266 9.89 18.94 -4.34
N MET A 267 9.47 19.05 -3.07
CA MET A 267 10.34 19.37 -1.93
C MET A 267 11.48 18.35 -1.72
N MET A 268 11.23 17.08 -2.02
CA MET A 268 12.22 16.01 -1.91
C MET A 268 13.27 16.11 -3.03
N ILE A 269 12.83 16.24 -4.29
CA ILE A 269 13.71 16.34 -5.48
C ILE A 269 14.57 17.62 -5.39
N SER A 270 13.97 18.75 -5.02
CA SER A 270 14.66 20.04 -4.83
C SER A 270 15.46 20.14 -3.52
N GLN A 271 15.46 19.11 -2.67
CA GLN A 271 16.20 19.03 -1.41
C GLN A 271 15.92 20.21 -0.44
N ARG A 272 14.65 20.63 -0.35
CA ARG A 272 14.23 21.86 0.34
C ARG A 272 13.96 21.76 1.85
N PHE A 273 14.14 20.59 2.43
CA PHE A 273 13.96 20.38 3.88
C PHE A 273 15.30 20.51 4.63
N PRO A 274 15.29 20.90 5.93
CA PRO A 274 16.51 20.93 6.75
C PRO A 274 17.26 19.60 6.71
N LEU A 275 18.59 19.65 6.62
CA LEU A 275 19.51 18.50 6.47
C LEU A 275 19.37 17.68 5.18
N ALA A 276 18.54 18.07 4.20
CA ALA A 276 18.32 17.29 2.97
C ALA A 276 19.61 16.86 2.26
N ARG A 277 20.57 17.76 2.06
CA ARG A 277 21.86 17.45 1.40
C ARG A 277 22.67 16.35 2.11
N PHE A 278 22.50 16.18 3.43
CA PHE A 278 23.17 15.14 4.21
C PHE A 278 22.37 13.83 4.28
N ILE A 279 21.04 13.91 4.28
CA ILE A 279 20.14 12.75 4.42
C ILE A 279 19.86 12.09 3.07
N PHE A 280 19.69 12.87 1.99
CA PHE A 280 19.15 12.38 0.72
C PHE A 280 20.08 11.39 0.01
N LYS A 281 21.39 11.67 -0.12
CA LYS A 281 22.36 10.76 -0.77
C LYS A 281 22.41 9.36 -0.10
N PRO A 282 22.58 9.22 1.23
CA PRO A 282 22.51 7.90 1.86
C PRO A 282 21.10 7.29 1.87
N LEU A 283 20.03 8.08 2.06
CA LEU A 283 18.65 7.55 2.08
C LEU A 283 18.22 6.98 0.73
N VAL A 284 18.55 7.65 -0.39
CA VAL A 284 18.27 7.16 -1.75
C VAL A 284 19.00 5.83 -2.03
N SER A 285 20.23 5.67 -1.52
CA SER A 285 20.98 4.41 -1.67
C SER A 285 20.41 3.22 -0.88
N LEU A 286 19.55 3.48 0.13
CA LEU A 286 18.85 2.45 0.91
C LEU A 286 17.51 2.02 0.29
N PHE A 287 16.97 2.78 -0.66
CA PHE A 287 15.73 2.42 -1.33
C PHE A 287 15.95 1.39 -2.45
N VAL A 288 15.09 0.37 -2.48
CA VAL A 288 15.04 -0.61 -3.56
C VAL A 288 14.66 0.10 -4.87
N PRO A 289 15.22 -0.27 -6.06
CA PRO A 289 14.89 0.38 -7.34
C PRO A 289 13.39 0.49 -7.68
N SER A 290 12.52 -0.31 -7.04
CA SER A 290 11.07 -0.22 -7.20
C SER A 290 10.40 0.94 -6.47
N ALA A 291 11.08 1.67 -5.59
CA ALA A 291 10.46 2.60 -4.63
C ALA A 291 9.59 3.69 -5.28
N PHE A 292 9.98 4.20 -6.45
CA PHE A 292 9.17 5.14 -7.23
C PHE A 292 7.81 4.53 -7.66
N ILE A 293 7.84 3.26 -8.06
CA ILE A 293 6.64 2.49 -8.44
C ILE A 293 5.81 2.18 -7.20
N ASP A 294 6.44 1.94 -6.05
CA ASP A 294 5.78 1.71 -4.77
C ASP A 294 4.98 2.94 -4.31
N ILE A 295 5.39 4.16 -4.69
CA ILE A 295 4.64 5.42 -4.49
C ILE A 295 3.49 5.58 -5.50
N ILE A 296 3.71 5.30 -6.79
CA ILE A 296 2.71 5.55 -7.83
C ILE A 296 1.60 4.48 -7.87
N THR A 297 1.89 3.22 -7.51
CA THR A 297 0.90 2.13 -7.63
C THR A 297 -0.43 2.43 -6.90
N PRO A 298 -0.43 2.87 -5.62
CA PRO A 298 -1.68 3.22 -4.93
C PRO A 298 -2.44 4.40 -5.57
N ILE A 299 -1.73 5.36 -6.15
CA ILE A 299 -2.34 6.51 -6.85
C ILE A 299 -3.17 6.02 -8.04
N CYS A 300 -2.64 5.07 -8.81
CA CYS A 300 -3.33 4.44 -9.95
C CYS A 300 -4.47 3.52 -9.50
N CYS A 301 -4.31 2.74 -8.43
CA CYS A 301 -5.37 1.86 -7.92
C CYS A 301 -6.60 2.64 -7.39
N GLU A 302 -6.43 3.89 -6.94
CA GLU A 302 -7.54 4.81 -6.57
C GLU A 302 -8.20 5.53 -7.78
N ALA A 303 -7.75 5.32 -9.03
CA ALA A 303 -8.23 6.08 -10.19
C ALA A 303 -9.63 5.66 -10.68
N THR A 304 -10.45 6.61 -11.15
CA THR A 304 -11.81 6.31 -11.63
C THR A 304 -11.90 6.07 -13.14
N ARG A 305 -12.49 4.93 -13.54
CA ARG A 305 -12.91 4.61 -14.92
C ARG A 305 -14.34 5.07 -15.24
N ILE A 306 -14.67 5.13 -16.54
CA ILE A 306 -16.07 5.26 -17.00
C ILE A 306 -16.80 3.93 -16.80
N GLN A 307 -18.00 3.98 -16.22
CA GLN A 307 -18.86 2.83 -15.94
C GLN A 307 -19.67 2.42 -17.17
N GLY A 308 -19.77 1.12 -17.42
CA GLY A 308 -20.51 0.56 -18.54
C GLY A 308 -19.74 0.48 -19.87
N ILE A 309 -18.51 1.00 -19.94
CA ILE A 309 -17.59 0.70 -21.05
C ILE A 309 -16.87 -0.64 -20.73
N PRO A 310 -16.89 -1.64 -21.63
CA PRO A 310 -16.11 -2.86 -21.46
C PRO A 310 -14.61 -2.57 -21.43
N ILE A 311 -13.90 -3.15 -20.47
CA ILE A 311 -12.44 -3.03 -20.33
C ILE A 311 -11.81 -4.41 -20.55
N PRO A 312 -10.74 -4.51 -21.37
CA PRO A 312 -10.02 -5.77 -21.57
C PRO A 312 -9.47 -6.30 -20.24
N LYS A 313 -9.67 -7.60 -19.97
CA LYS A 313 -8.96 -8.29 -18.89
C LYS A 313 -7.45 -8.13 -19.10
N ARG A 314 -6.75 -7.74 -18.03
CA ARG A 314 -5.30 -7.53 -18.00
C ARG A 314 -4.75 -8.14 -16.71
N PRO A 315 -4.04 -9.29 -16.77
CA PRO A 315 -3.45 -9.91 -15.59
C PRO A 315 -2.53 -8.94 -14.86
N HIS A 316 -2.76 -8.74 -13.57
CA HIS A 316 -2.03 -7.75 -12.78
C HIS A 316 -1.98 -8.14 -11.30
N PHE A 317 -0.92 -7.71 -10.60
CA PHE A 317 -0.70 -8.14 -9.22
C PHE A 317 -1.53 -7.38 -8.17
N VAL A 318 -1.85 -6.11 -8.42
CA VAL A 318 -2.48 -5.19 -7.46
C VAL A 318 -3.84 -4.71 -7.97
N PRO A 319 -4.96 -5.10 -7.35
CA PRO A 319 -6.30 -4.72 -7.81
C PRO A 319 -6.55 -3.22 -7.72
N PHE A 320 -7.44 -2.73 -8.58
CA PHE A 320 -8.01 -1.37 -8.48
C PHE A 320 -9.10 -1.32 -7.38
N GLU A 321 -9.36 -0.14 -6.80
CA GLU A 321 -10.31 0.01 -5.67
C GLU A 321 -11.75 -0.42 -6.00
N ASP A 322 -12.14 -0.45 -7.29
CA ASP A 322 -13.46 -0.88 -7.74
C ASP A 322 -13.54 -2.35 -8.19
N GLU A 323 -12.41 -3.06 -8.18
CA GLU A 323 -12.33 -4.53 -8.31
C GLU A 323 -12.36 -5.22 -6.93
N LEU A 324 -12.07 -4.47 -5.85
CA LEU A 324 -12.06 -4.98 -4.48
C LEU A 324 -13.45 -5.49 -4.03
N PRO A 325 -13.53 -6.60 -3.26
CA PRO A 325 -14.80 -7.17 -2.79
C PRO A 325 -15.73 -6.22 -2.03
N ALA A 326 -15.19 -5.16 -1.41
CA ALA A 326 -15.93 -4.02 -0.87
C ALA A 326 -15.09 -2.73 -0.93
N LYS A 327 -15.73 -1.56 -0.98
CA LYS A 327 -15.02 -0.27 -0.92
C LYS A 327 -14.16 -0.14 0.37
N PRO A 328 -12.90 0.33 0.27
CA PRO A 328 -12.05 0.60 1.43
C PRO A 328 -12.62 1.67 2.37
N ILE A 329 -12.33 1.54 3.66
CA ILE A 329 -12.74 2.48 4.69
C ILE A 329 -11.64 3.54 4.83
N LYS A 330 -11.86 4.74 4.29
CA LYS A 330 -10.88 5.85 4.29
C LYS A 330 -10.91 6.73 5.56
N GLY A 331 -11.97 6.64 6.37
CA GLY A 331 -12.15 7.48 7.56
C GLY A 331 -11.10 7.27 8.67
N CYS A 332 -10.50 8.36 9.14
CA CYS A 332 -9.38 8.35 10.10
C CYS A 332 -9.72 7.65 11.43
N LEU A 333 -10.86 7.98 12.07
CA LEU A 333 -11.29 7.36 13.33
C LEU A 333 -11.52 5.85 13.20
N ALA A 334 -12.14 5.41 12.10
CA ALA A 334 -12.39 3.99 11.83
C ALA A 334 -11.09 3.19 11.63
N ARG A 335 -10.01 3.81 11.14
CA ARG A 335 -8.68 3.19 11.08
C ARG A 335 -7.97 3.21 12.44
N ARG A 336 -8.01 4.34 13.16
CA ARG A 336 -7.27 4.54 14.41
C ARG A 336 -7.86 3.78 15.61
N VAL A 337 -9.18 3.82 15.82
CA VAL A 337 -9.79 3.27 17.05
C VAL A 337 -9.54 1.75 17.20
N PRO A 338 -9.78 0.90 16.19
CA PRO A 338 -9.48 -0.54 16.31
C PRO A 338 -7.99 -0.84 16.47
N TRP A 339 -7.11 -0.02 15.90
CA TRP A 339 -5.66 -0.14 16.10
C TRP A 339 -5.26 0.19 17.55
N VAL A 340 -5.73 1.33 18.09
CA VAL A 340 -5.46 1.73 19.49
C VAL A 340 -6.01 0.70 20.48
N LEU A 341 -7.20 0.15 20.24
CA LEU A 341 -7.79 -0.90 21.08
C LEU A 341 -6.95 -2.19 21.03
N ALA A 342 -6.49 -2.61 19.85
CA ALA A 342 -5.66 -3.80 19.71
C ALA A 342 -4.25 -3.61 20.33
N THR A 343 -3.54 -2.52 20.01
CA THR A 343 -2.20 -2.26 20.54
C THR A 343 -2.21 -1.96 22.04
N GLY A 344 -3.23 -1.26 22.54
CA GLY A 344 -3.43 -1.04 23.98
C GLY A 344 -3.70 -2.33 24.74
N THR A 345 -4.58 -3.19 24.21
CA THR A 345 -4.83 -4.53 24.78
C THR A 345 -3.54 -5.34 24.82
N LEU A 346 -2.81 -5.41 23.72
CA LEU A 346 -1.59 -6.20 23.59
C LEU A 346 -0.41 -5.66 24.41
N GLY A 347 -0.31 -4.34 24.59
CA GLY A 347 0.65 -3.72 25.50
C GLY A 347 0.37 -4.09 26.96
N LEU A 348 -0.89 -4.07 27.37
CA LEU A 348 -1.32 -4.56 28.70
C LEU A 348 -1.09 -6.07 28.84
N SER A 349 -1.36 -6.87 27.81
CA SER A 349 -1.07 -8.32 27.79
C SER A 349 0.41 -8.62 27.98
N LEU A 350 1.28 -7.91 27.26
CA LEU A 350 2.73 -8.03 27.37
C LEU A 350 3.24 -7.61 28.75
N PHE A 351 2.74 -6.49 29.28
CA PHE A 351 3.10 -6.01 30.61
C PHE A 351 2.70 -7.00 31.71
N ALA A 352 1.49 -7.57 31.63
CA ALA A 352 1.01 -8.59 32.57
C ALA A 352 1.88 -9.85 32.52
N ALA A 353 2.22 -10.34 31.32
CA ALA A 353 3.08 -11.52 31.12
C ALA A 353 4.49 -11.30 31.71
N LEU A 354 5.15 -10.19 31.37
CA LEU A 354 6.50 -9.85 31.86
C LEU A 354 6.56 -9.72 33.38
N ASN A 355 5.49 -9.26 34.03
CA ASN A 355 5.41 -9.10 35.48
C ASN A 355 4.86 -10.34 36.22
N ASN A 356 4.42 -11.38 35.51
CA ASN A 356 3.62 -12.50 36.06
C ASN A 356 2.39 -12.06 36.88
N LYS A 357 1.84 -10.87 36.62
CA LYS A 357 0.69 -10.32 37.35
C LYS A 357 -0.61 -10.87 36.79
N ASP A 358 -1.57 -11.17 37.68
CA ASP A 358 -2.96 -11.37 37.28
C ASP A 358 -3.48 -10.06 36.64
N PRO A 359 -4.03 -10.08 35.42
CA PRO A 359 -4.76 -8.94 34.87
C PRO A 359 -6.02 -8.69 35.70
N GLY A 360 -5.86 -7.85 36.73
CA GLY A 360 -6.91 -7.51 37.70
C GLY A 360 -8.11 -6.79 37.09
N SER A 361 -9.15 -6.58 37.89
CA SER A 361 -10.45 -6.02 37.45
C SER A 361 -10.37 -4.66 36.72
N GLY A 362 -9.31 -3.88 36.94
CA GLY A 362 -9.06 -2.62 36.22
C GLY A 362 -8.43 -2.75 34.82
N THR A 363 -8.10 -3.96 34.35
CA THR A 363 -7.38 -4.16 33.06
C THR A 363 -8.26 -4.12 31.80
N GLY A 364 -9.55 -3.82 31.96
CA GLY A 364 -10.47 -3.54 30.85
C GLY A 364 -11.45 -4.69 30.54
N VAL A 365 -12.51 -4.34 29.82
CA VAL A 365 -13.70 -5.18 29.61
C VAL A 365 -13.40 -6.52 28.94
N LEU A 366 -12.40 -6.59 28.06
CA LEU A 366 -12.00 -7.85 27.42
C LEU A 366 -11.46 -8.87 28.44
N TYR A 367 -10.69 -8.42 29.43
CA TYR A 367 -10.12 -9.28 30.46
C TYR A 367 -11.17 -9.80 31.43
N SER A 368 -12.13 -8.96 31.85
CA SER A 368 -13.23 -9.43 32.70
C SER A 368 -14.15 -10.42 31.97
N ILE A 369 -14.48 -10.18 30.70
CA ILE A 369 -15.23 -11.13 29.86
C ILE A 369 -14.49 -12.47 29.74
N LEU A 370 -13.19 -12.47 29.38
CA LEU A 370 -12.43 -13.71 29.23
C LEU A 370 -12.26 -14.46 30.56
N LYS A 371 -12.11 -13.74 31.69
CA LYS A 371 -12.04 -14.34 33.03
C LYS A 371 -13.39 -14.96 33.43
N GLN A 372 -14.51 -14.31 33.10
CA GLN A 372 -15.86 -14.85 33.29
C GLN A 372 -16.13 -16.07 32.39
N TRP A 373 -15.68 -16.06 31.13
CA TRP A 373 -15.81 -17.20 30.21
C TRP A 373 -14.89 -18.38 30.58
N GLY A 374 -13.79 -18.12 31.29
CA GLY A 374 -12.91 -19.13 31.89
C GLY A 374 -13.45 -19.72 33.19
N ALA A 375 -14.18 -18.93 33.99
CA ALA A 375 -14.77 -19.32 35.27
C ALA A 375 -16.03 -20.20 35.12
N GLY A 376 -15.86 -21.39 34.53
CA GLY A 376 -16.92 -22.39 34.33
C GLY A 376 -17.58 -22.37 32.94
N GLY A 377 -17.17 -21.45 32.05
CA GLY A 377 -17.67 -21.37 30.68
C GLY A 377 -16.86 -22.19 29.66
N LEU A 378 -17.17 -21.96 28.37
CA LEU A 378 -16.59 -22.67 27.22
C LEU A 378 -15.04 -22.61 27.18
N LEU A 379 -14.42 -21.57 27.74
CA LEU A 379 -12.96 -21.38 27.78
C LEU A 379 -12.26 -22.04 28.98
N GLY A 380 -12.96 -22.74 29.89
CA GLY A 380 -12.33 -23.36 31.05
C GLY A 380 -11.15 -24.30 30.71
N LYS A 381 -11.24 -25.01 29.57
CA LYS A 381 -10.16 -25.89 29.05
C LYS A 381 -8.98 -25.13 28.42
N VAL A 382 -9.17 -23.85 28.07
CA VAL A 382 -8.17 -22.98 27.45
C VAL A 382 -7.43 -22.16 28.52
N VAL A 383 -8.10 -21.83 29.62
CA VAL A 383 -7.47 -21.24 30.82
C VAL A 383 -6.68 -22.28 31.61
N GLY A 384 -7.18 -23.53 31.67
CA GLY A 384 -6.48 -24.67 32.26
C GLY A 384 -5.47 -25.37 31.33
N GLN A 385 -4.79 -24.67 30.43
CA GLN A 385 -3.87 -25.31 29.49
C GLN A 385 -2.71 -26.02 30.21
N THR A 386 -2.47 -27.29 29.85
CA THR A 386 -1.24 -28.00 30.20
C THR A 386 -0.04 -27.39 29.46
N SER A 387 1.16 -27.56 30.00
CA SER A 387 2.41 -27.12 29.38
C SER A 387 2.54 -27.59 27.92
N VAL A 388 2.17 -28.84 27.62
CA VAL A 388 2.19 -29.40 26.25
C VAL A 388 1.28 -28.64 25.28
N ALA A 389 0.11 -28.19 25.72
CA ALA A 389 -0.78 -27.35 24.91
C ALA A 389 -0.26 -25.91 24.75
N GLY A 390 0.40 -25.37 25.78
CA GLY A 390 1.12 -24.09 25.72
C GLY A 390 2.30 -24.11 24.75
N LEU A 391 3.05 -25.21 24.70
CA LEU A 391 4.15 -25.42 23.75
C LEU A 391 3.65 -25.48 22.30
N ALA A 392 2.52 -26.15 22.03
CA ALA A 392 1.93 -26.19 20.70
C ALA A 392 1.54 -24.78 20.19
N ASN A 393 1.06 -23.90 21.08
CA ASN A 393 0.71 -22.51 20.76
C ASN A 393 1.90 -21.63 20.30
N LEU A 394 3.15 -22.05 20.53
CA LEU A 394 4.34 -21.32 20.02
C LEU A 394 4.68 -21.65 18.55
N VAL A 395 4.20 -22.77 17.99
CA VAL A 395 4.46 -23.11 16.57
C VAL A 395 3.87 -22.07 15.60
N PRO A 396 2.60 -21.61 15.76
CA PRO A 396 2.05 -20.48 15.00
C PRO A 396 2.86 -19.19 15.15
N VAL A 397 3.29 -18.87 16.37
CA VAL A 397 4.02 -17.63 16.67
C VAL A 397 5.39 -17.62 15.98
N LEU A 398 6.16 -18.72 16.11
CA LEU A 398 7.46 -18.86 15.45
C LEU A 398 7.34 -18.88 13.93
N SER A 399 6.34 -19.58 13.40
CA SER A 399 6.08 -19.62 11.96
C SER A 399 5.69 -18.23 11.43
N GLY A 400 4.70 -17.59 12.05
CA GLY A 400 4.22 -16.25 11.69
C GLY A 400 5.31 -15.19 11.80
N TRP A 401 6.16 -15.26 12.83
CA TRP A 401 7.32 -14.38 12.98
C TRP A 401 8.38 -14.58 11.90
N LEU A 402 8.73 -15.83 11.54
CA LEU A 402 9.65 -16.09 10.43
C LEU A 402 9.06 -15.66 9.07
N ILE A 403 7.75 -15.80 8.90
CA ILE A 403 7.02 -15.34 7.71
C ILE A 403 7.05 -13.82 7.63
N GLU A 404 6.56 -13.12 8.65
CA GLU A 404 6.50 -11.65 8.68
C GLU A 404 7.91 -11.03 8.65
N GLY A 405 8.89 -11.62 9.35
CA GLY A 405 10.31 -11.20 9.27
C GLY A 405 10.98 -11.46 7.90
N SER A 406 10.37 -12.26 7.03
CA SER A 406 10.86 -12.53 5.66
C SER A 406 10.08 -11.78 4.56
N ARG A 407 9.09 -10.95 4.90
CA ARG A 407 8.34 -10.11 3.94
C ARG A 407 9.25 -9.04 3.36
N ARG A 408 9.17 -8.82 2.04
CA ARG A 408 9.94 -7.76 1.35
C ARG A 408 9.74 -6.37 1.96
N GLY A 409 8.54 -6.04 2.43
CA GLY A 409 8.25 -4.75 3.09
C GLY A 409 8.84 -4.56 4.48
N ASN A 410 9.23 -5.64 5.14
CA ASN A 410 9.69 -5.60 6.54
C ASN A 410 11.23 -5.58 6.62
N SER A 411 11.96 -5.48 5.49
CA SER A 411 13.43 -5.58 5.43
C SER A 411 14.20 -4.46 6.14
N LEU A 412 13.59 -3.29 6.31
CA LEU A 412 14.12 -2.16 7.10
C LEU A 412 13.47 -2.06 8.49
N ASN A 413 12.60 -3.02 8.82
CA ASN A 413 11.81 -3.03 10.05
C ASN A 413 12.39 -4.04 11.07
N PRO A 414 12.32 -3.75 12.39
CA PRO A 414 12.73 -4.68 13.45
C PRO A 414 12.26 -6.13 13.31
N LEU A 415 11.08 -6.40 12.74
CA LEU A 415 10.59 -7.78 12.49
C LEU A 415 11.57 -8.63 11.67
N SER A 416 12.31 -8.04 10.72
CA SER A 416 13.31 -8.76 9.91
C SER A 416 14.61 -9.08 10.64
N TRP A 417 14.85 -8.45 11.79
CA TRP A 417 16.04 -8.64 12.61
C TRP A 417 15.92 -9.94 13.42
N THR A 418 15.73 -11.08 12.75
CA THR A 418 15.34 -12.32 13.43
C THR A 418 16.35 -12.77 14.48
N THR A 419 17.64 -12.45 14.34
CA THR A 419 18.64 -12.72 15.39
C THR A 419 18.39 -11.88 16.67
N VAL A 420 17.97 -10.62 16.52
CA VAL A 420 17.61 -9.74 17.65
C VAL A 420 16.30 -10.21 18.29
N TYR A 421 15.29 -10.54 17.47
CA TYR A 421 14.04 -11.12 17.97
C TYR A 421 14.25 -12.48 18.64
N SER A 422 15.20 -13.32 18.18
CA SER A 422 15.58 -14.56 18.88
C SER A 422 16.05 -14.27 20.31
N LEU A 423 16.96 -13.29 20.47
CA LEU A 423 17.47 -12.89 21.78
C LEU A 423 16.35 -12.32 22.67
N ILE A 424 15.48 -11.48 22.11
CA ILE A 424 14.32 -10.95 22.84
C ILE A 424 13.41 -12.09 23.30
N TYR A 425 13.10 -13.08 22.44
CA TYR A 425 12.22 -14.21 22.79
C TYR A 425 12.82 -15.08 23.90
N SER A 426 14.15 -15.27 23.91
CA SER A 426 14.85 -15.96 25.00
C SER A 426 14.87 -15.13 26.30
N LEU A 427 14.91 -13.79 26.23
CA LEU A 427 14.93 -12.90 27.41
C LEU A 427 13.54 -12.71 28.05
N ILE A 428 12.48 -12.55 27.25
CA ILE A 428 11.11 -12.32 27.77
C ILE A 428 10.39 -13.60 28.23
N GLY A 429 10.97 -14.76 27.91
CA GLY A 429 10.44 -16.09 28.20
C GLY A 429 9.22 -16.48 27.34
N PRO A 430 8.92 -17.79 27.22
CA PRO A 430 7.87 -18.30 26.34
C PRO A 430 6.48 -17.71 26.64
N ASN A 431 6.23 -17.36 27.91
CA ASN A 431 4.97 -16.78 28.38
C ASN A 431 4.67 -15.38 27.77
N SER A 432 5.70 -14.63 27.39
CA SER A 432 5.57 -13.28 26.81
C SER A 432 5.72 -13.25 25.28
N VAL A 433 6.20 -14.34 24.67
CA VAL A 433 6.47 -14.43 23.23
C VAL A 433 5.21 -14.22 22.39
N LEU A 434 4.06 -14.77 22.78
CA LEU A 434 2.79 -14.60 22.05
C LEU A 434 2.27 -13.14 22.09
N PRO A 435 2.08 -12.47 23.25
CA PRO A 435 1.68 -11.06 23.27
C PRO A 435 2.69 -10.16 22.55
N PHE A 436 4.00 -10.40 22.70
CA PHE A 436 5.03 -9.62 22.02
C PHE A 436 5.00 -9.79 20.49
N PHE A 437 4.80 -11.00 19.98
CA PHE A 437 4.62 -11.25 18.55
C PHE A 437 3.37 -10.55 18.00
N CYS A 438 2.22 -10.71 18.66
CA CYS A 438 0.98 -10.09 18.25
C CYS A 438 1.09 -8.56 18.22
N LEU A 439 1.71 -7.96 19.25
CA LEU A 439 1.96 -6.52 19.31
C LEU A 439 2.89 -6.06 18.18
N SER A 440 4.03 -6.73 18.01
CA SER A 440 5.01 -6.44 16.98
C SER A 440 4.37 -6.49 15.59
N SER A 441 3.59 -7.54 15.30
CA SER A 441 2.92 -7.71 14.01
C SER A 441 1.93 -6.57 13.69
N ILE A 442 1.15 -6.09 14.66
CA ILE A 442 0.23 -4.95 14.45
C ILE A 442 0.96 -3.61 14.26
N LEU A 443 2.08 -3.41 14.98
CA LEU A 443 2.90 -2.20 14.87
C LEU A 443 3.71 -2.16 13.57
N PHE A 444 4.13 -3.32 13.06
CA PHE A 444 5.27 -3.40 12.13
C PHE A 444 5.05 -4.25 10.86
N SER A 445 4.04 -5.11 10.78
CA SER A 445 3.77 -5.89 9.56
C SER A 445 3.37 -4.97 8.40
N THR A 446 3.97 -5.17 7.23
CA THR A 446 3.56 -4.48 6.01
C THR A 446 2.11 -4.81 5.63
N LYS A 447 1.34 -3.75 5.36
CA LYS A 447 -0.09 -3.77 5.01
C LYS A 447 -0.32 -3.69 3.49
N SER A 448 0.75 -3.47 2.71
CA SER A 448 0.71 -3.37 1.25
C SER A 448 0.85 -4.74 0.59
N THR A 449 -0.03 -5.06 -0.35
CA THR A 449 0.02 -6.31 -1.14
C THR A 449 1.34 -6.45 -1.89
N ILE A 450 1.83 -5.36 -2.49
CA ILE A 450 3.11 -5.27 -3.24
C ILE A 450 4.31 -5.71 -2.40
N HIS A 451 4.25 -5.44 -1.10
CA HIS A 451 5.35 -5.67 -0.17
C HIS A 451 5.21 -6.97 0.63
N ARG A 452 4.09 -7.68 0.46
CA ARG A 452 3.78 -8.93 1.16
C ARG A 452 4.49 -10.19 0.61
N PRO A 453 4.99 -10.29 -0.63
CA PRO A 453 5.75 -11.45 -1.06
C PRO A 453 6.99 -11.75 -0.21
N VAL A 454 7.23 -13.05 0.00
CA VAL A 454 8.43 -13.66 0.59
C VAL A 454 9.22 -14.36 -0.52
N ASP A 455 10.55 -14.46 -0.43
CA ASP A 455 11.31 -15.29 -1.39
C ASP A 455 10.81 -16.76 -1.30
N PRO A 456 10.37 -17.40 -2.40
CA PRO A 456 9.84 -18.76 -2.35
C PRO A 456 10.80 -19.80 -1.72
N LYS A 457 12.12 -19.57 -1.77
CA LYS A 457 13.14 -20.41 -1.13
C LYS A 457 13.11 -20.27 0.40
N MET A 458 12.85 -19.06 0.91
CA MET A 458 12.61 -18.80 2.33
C MET A 458 11.29 -19.43 2.77
N ALA A 459 10.18 -19.15 2.07
CA ALA A 459 8.86 -19.70 2.39
C ALA A 459 8.86 -21.24 2.42
N LYS A 460 9.47 -21.90 1.42
CA LYS A 460 9.66 -23.37 1.36
C LYS A 460 10.62 -23.92 2.44
N SER A 461 11.23 -23.08 3.28
CA SER A 461 12.19 -23.48 4.33
C SER A 461 11.72 -23.20 5.76
N ILE A 462 10.63 -22.44 5.97
CA ILE A 462 10.12 -22.10 7.30
C ILE A 462 9.60 -23.35 8.04
N VAL A 463 8.75 -24.18 7.40
CA VAL A 463 8.23 -25.39 8.05
C VAL A 463 9.35 -26.35 8.51
N PRO A 464 10.32 -26.77 7.67
CA PRO A 464 11.40 -27.62 8.16
C PRO A 464 12.31 -26.91 9.18
N GLY A 465 12.49 -25.58 9.06
CA GLY A 465 13.24 -24.78 10.03
C GLY A 465 12.62 -24.76 11.43
N VAL A 466 11.29 -24.64 11.52
CA VAL A 466 10.54 -24.71 12.79
C VAL A 466 10.45 -26.14 13.32
N LEU A 467 10.34 -27.14 12.43
CA LEU A 467 10.36 -28.55 12.83
C LEU A 467 11.71 -28.94 13.47
N LEU A 468 12.83 -28.56 12.85
CA LEU A 468 14.18 -28.82 13.36
C LEU A 468 14.55 -27.92 14.55
N GLY A 469 14.14 -26.64 14.51
CA GLY A 469 14.55 -25.64 15.50
C GLY A 469 13.73 -25.61 16.78
N TYR A 470 12.48 -26.09 16.76
CA TYR A 470 11.60 -26.08 17.93
C TYR A 470 10.88 -27.40 18.18
N VAL A 471 10.23 -28.00 17.16
CA VAL A 471 9.38 -29.18 17.41
C VAL A 471 10.21 -30.40 17.82
N ALA A 472 11.29 -30.71 17.10
CA ALA A 472 12.17 -31.83 17.45
C ALA A 472 12.88 -31.65 18.82
N PRO A 473 13.46 -30.48 19.15
CA PRO A 473 13.93 -30.19 20.51
C PRO A 473 12.85 -30.31 21.58
N THR A 474 11.61 -29.89 21.29
CA THR A 474 10.49 -29.99 22.25
C THR A 474 10.08 -31.44 22.49
N VAL A 475 10.00 -32.26 21.44
CA VAL A 475 9.75 -33.70 21.56
C VAL A 475 10.88 -34.38 22.35
N ALA A 476 12.15 -34.06 22.06
CA ALA A 476 13.29 -34.60 22.80
C ALA A 476 13.27 -34.20 24.29
N ALA A 477 12.89 -32.96 24.61
CA ALA A 477 12.75 -32.46 25.98
C ALA A 477 11.53 -33.04 26.74
N LEU A 478 10.56 -33.63 26.04
CA LEU A 478 9.42 -34.35 26.63
C LEU A 478 9.71 -35.85 26.85
N LEU A 479 10.78 -36.42 26.29
CA LEU A 479 11.11 -37.85 26.48
C LEU A 479 11.57 -38.15 27.92
N PRO A 480 11.34 -39.37 28.44
CA PRO A 480 11.71 -39.75 29.81
C PRO A 480 13.23 -40.02 29.95
N ILE A 481 14.04 -38.98 29.78
CA ILE A 481 15.50 -39.04 29.87
C ILE A 481 15.93 -39.23 31.34
N LYS A 482 16.40 -40.44 31.67
CA LYS A 482 16.84 -40.79 33.04
C LYS A 482 18.12 -40.05 33.46
N ASP A 483 19.07 -39.85 32.55
CA ASP A 483 20.33 -39.15 32.82
C ASP A 483 20.11 -37.64 33.02
N ALA A 484 20.59 -37.10 34.15
CA ALA A 484 20.42 -35.69 34.50
C ALA A 484 21.27 -34.71 33.66
N LYS A 485 22.47 -35.11 33.21
CA LYS A 485 23.33 -34.29 32.34
C LYS A 485 22.74 -34.18 30.94
N VAL A 486 22.26 -35.31 30.39
CA VAL A 486 21.57 -35.34 29.09
C VAL A 486 20.28 -34.54 29.15
N ARG A 487 19.48 -34.68 30.22
CA ARG A 487 18.25 -33.90 30.43
C ARG A 487 18.53 -32.39 30.50
N HIS A 488 19.58 -31.98 31.21
CA HIS A 488 20.00 -30.58 31.28
C HIS A 488 20.42 -30.06 29.90
N TYR A 489 21.29 -30.78 29.18
CA TYR A 489 21.76 -30.39 27.85
C TYR A 489 20.62 -30.25 26.83
N VAL A 490 19.67 -31.19 26.82
CA VAL A 490 18.46 -31.11 25.99
C VAL A 490 17.60 -29.89 26.36
N GLY A 491 17.50 -29.54 27.65
CA GLY A 491 16.87 -28.31 28.12
C GLY A 491 17.56 -27.03 27.62
N THR A 492 18.90 -26.98 27.65
CA THR A 492 19.68 -25.85 27.13
C THR A 492 19.54 -25.70 25.61
N VAL A 493 19.58 -26.81 24.86
CA VAL A 493 19.35 -26.81 23.41
C VAL A 493 17.92 -26.38 23.10
N TRP A 494 16.93 -26.83 23.89
CA TRP A 494 15.55 -26.39 23.74
C TRP A 494 15.40 -24.87 23.98
N GLN A 495 16.03 -24.29 25.01
CA GLN A 495 15.97 -22.84 25.28
C GLN A 495 16.49 -21.97 24.11
N ALA A 496 17.35 -22.52 23.25
CA ALA A 496 17.84 -21.85 22.04
C ALA A 496 16.84 -21.85 20.87
N TYR A 497 15.62 -22.39 21.02
CA TYR A 497 14.65 -22.56 19.93
C TYR A 497 14.40 -21.34 19.02
N PRO A 498 14.35 -20.08 19.51
CA PRO A 498 14.10 -18.94 18.62
C PRO A 498 15.26 -18.73 17.64
N LEU A 499 16.49 -18.97 18.09
CA LEU A 499 17.71 -18.88 17.28
C LEU A 499 17.83 -20.08 16.34
N LEU A 500 17.59 -21.30 16.83
CA LEU A 500 17.64 -22.50 16.02
C LEU A 500 16.65 -22.44 14.84
N CYS A 501 15.40 -22.01 15.09
CA CYS A 501 14.40 -21.79 14.04
C CYS A 501 14.89 -20.82 12.96
N ALA A 502 15.48 -19.69 13.34
CA ALA A 502 16.01 -18.69 12.41
C ALA A 502 17.24 -19.21 11.62
N VAL A 503 18.16 -19.91 12.29
CA VAL A 503 19.37 -20.48 11.69
C VAL A 503 19.03 -21.59 10.70
N PHE A 504 18.21 -22.58 11.08
CA PHE A 504 17.83 -23.67 10.17
C PHE A 504 17.02 -23.15 8.97
N THR A 505 16.09 -22.22 9.16
CA THR A 505 15.31 -21.62 8.05
C THR A 505 16.23 -20.95 7.02
N ARG A 506 17.18 -20.11 7.48
CA ARG A 506 18.14 -19.42 6.62
C ARG A 506 19.11 -20.40 5.94
N GLY A 507 19.63 -21.38 6.68
CA GLY A 507 20.54 -22.39 6.14
C GLY A 507 19.91 -23.24 5.03
N LEU A 508 18.68 -23.70 5.25
CA LEU A 508 17.91 -24.45 4.25
C LEU A 508 17.59 -23.60 3.00
N ALA A 509 17.21 -22.33 3.17
CA ALA A 509 16.97 -21.42 2.06
C ALA A 509 18.25 -21.17 1.23
N ALA A 510 19.41 -21.02 1.88
CA ALA A 510 20.70 -20.89 1.21
C ALA A 510 21.10 -22.17 0.44
N VAL A 511 20.85 -23.35 1.00
CA VAL A 511 21.06 -24.64 0.30
C VAL A 511 20.14 -24.74 -0.92
N ARG A 512 18.84 -24.42 -0.79
CA ARG A 512 17.90 -24.36 -1.93
C ARG A 512 18.42 -23.42 -3.03
N GLY A 513 18.87 -22.22 -2.67
CA GLY A 513 19.41 -21.23 -3.61
C GLY A 513 20.61 -21.74 -4.41
N LYS A 514 21.59 -22.38 -3.75
CA LYS A 514 22.74 -22.99 -4.44
C LYS A 514 22.31 -24.08 -5.43
N THR A 515 21.32 -24.90 -5.07
CA THR A 515 20.79 -25.94 -5.96
C THR A 515 20.08 -25.36 -7.18
N THR A 516 19.27 -24.30 -7.02
CA THR A 516 18.59 -23.62 -8.13
C THR A 516 19.58 -23.00 -9.11
N ILE A 517 20.61 -22.29 -8.64
CA ILE A 517 21.64 -21.66 -9.50
C ILE A 517 22.35 -22.72 -10.36
N ARG A 518 22.65 -23.90 -9.79
CA ARG A 518 23.31 -25.00 -10.50
C ARG A 518 22.42 -25.66 -11.58
N GLY A 519 21.10 -25.44 -11.55
CA GLY A 519 20.14 -25.93 -12.54
C GLY A 519 19.64 -24.88 -13.54
N GLN A 520 19.93 -23.59 -13.34
CA GLN A 520 19.42 -22.48 -14.17
C GLN A 520 20.50 -21.69 -14.91
N GLN A 521 21.64 -22.32 -15.23
CA GLN A 521 22.66 -21.73 -16.13
C GLN A 521 22.19 -21.71 -17.60
N LYS A 522 21.20 -20.87 -17.92
CA LYS A 522 21.21 -20.17 -19.21
C LYS A 522 22.21 -19.01 -19.11
N PRO A 523 22.97 -18.69 -20.17
CA PRO A 523 23.82 -17.52 -20.16
C PRO A 523 22.95 -16.25 -20.03
N ASP A 524 23.29 -15.39 -19.07
CA ASP A 524 22.70 -14.07 -18.94
C ASP A 524 23.03 -13.26 -20.20
N THR A 525 22.01 -12.67 -20.83
CA THR A 525 22.18 -11.92 -22.09
C THR A 525 23.14 -10.75 -21.84
N LYS A 526 24.19 -10.64 -22.66
CA LYS A 526 25.23 -9.60 -22.51
C LYS A 526 24.55 -8.24 -22.37
N ALA A 527 25.09 -7.38 -21.51
CA ALA A 527 24.43 -6.12 -21.14
C ALA A 527 24.08 -5.20 -22.33
N LYS A 528 24.82 -5.29 -23.45
CA LYS A 528 24.58 -4.55 -24.69
C LYS A 528 23.38 -5.06 -25.52
N ASP A 529 22.98 -6.31 -25.32
CA ASP A 529 21.96 -7.01 -26.12
C ASP A 529 20.59 -7.04 -25.41
N ARG A 530 20.43 -6.28 -24.32
CA ARG A 530 19.21 -6.20 -23.51
C ARG A 530 18.26 -5.14 -24.08
N PRO A 531 16.94 -5.42 -24.22
CA PRO A 531 15.99 -4.41 -24.65
C PRO A 531 15.81 -3.31 -23.60
N ILE A 532 15.41 -2.12 -24.04
CA ILE A 532 15.17 -0.94 -23.17
C ILE A 532 14.15 -1.25 -22.05
N ASN A 533 13.19 -2.15 -22.31
CA ASN A 533 12.23 -2.66 -21.33
C ASN A 533 12.59 -4.07 -20.84
N TYR A 534 13.83 -4.27 -20.38
CA TYR A 534 14.27 -5.51 -19.73
C TYR A 534 13.96 -5.50 -18.22
N ALA A 535 13.69 -6.67 -17.65
CA ALA A 535 13.69 -6.90 -16.20
C ALA A 535 14.11 -8.36 -15.92
N PRO A 536 14.99 -8.64 -14.95
CA PRO A 536 15.41 -10.00 -14.62
C PRO A 536 14.23 -10.87 -14.16
N PRO A 537 14.09 -12.12 -14.64
CA PRO A 537 13.00 -13.02 -14.19
C PRO A 537 12.95 -13.23 -12.67
N SER A 538 14.10 -13.17 -11.99
CA SER A 538 14.21 -13.23 -10.53
C SER A 538 13.59 -12.03 -9.80
N GLU A 539 13.56 -10.85 -10.42
CA GLU A 539 12.91 -9.66 -9.86
C GLU A 539 11.39 -9.67 -10.12
N LEU A 540 10.97 -10.31 -11.21
CA LEU A 540 9.55 -10.50 -11.57
C LEU A 540 8.88 -11.67 -10.81
N GLN A 541 9.65 -12.61 -10.23
CA GLN A 541 9.13 -13.75 -9.48
C GLN A 541 8.19 -13.34 -8.34
N VAL A 542 8.35 -12.14 -7.77
CA VAL A 542 7.48 -11.62 -6.69
C VAL A 542 6.02 -11.41 -7.12
N TYR A 543 5.72 -11.40 -8.42
CA TYR A 543 4.36 -11.24 -8.97
C TYR A 543 3.67 -12.57 -9.30
N THR A 544 4.28 -13.72 -8.96
CA THR A 544 3.80 -15.06 -9.33
C THR A 544 2.99 -15.78 -8.24
N ASN A 545 2.91 -15.22 -7.03
CA ASN A 545 2.32 -15.87 -5.85
C ASN A 545 2.94 -17.25 -5.48
N GLU A 546 4.15 -17.57 -5.95
CA GLU A 546 4.87 -18.83 -5.67
C GLU A 546 5.12 -19.13 -4.17
N ASP A 547 5.09 -18.10 -3.32
CA ASP A 547 5.24 -18.19 -1.88
C ASP A 547 3.91 -18.47 -1.15
N VAL A 548 2.76 -18.11 -1.72
CA VAL A 548 1.44 -18.27 -1.09
C VAL A 548 1.17 -19.72 -0.68
N THR A 549 1.47 -20.69 -1.54
CA THR A 549 1.27 -22.12 -1.25
C THR A 549 2.10 -22.61 -0.06
N PRO A 550 3.44 -22.45 -0.02
CA PRO A 550 4.23 -22.82 1.16
C PRO A 550 3.91 -22.00 2.42
N LEU A 551 3.49 -20.74 2.30
CA LEU A 551 3.02 -19.93 3.45
C LEU A 551 1.73 -20.50 4.04
N LYS A 552 0.71 -20.76 3.19
CA LYS A 552 -0.54 -21.42 3.60
C LYS A 552 -0.28 -22.81 4.20
N PHE A 553 0.65 -23.58 3.65
CA PHE A 553 1.08 -24.86 4.21
C PHE A 553 1.69 -24.70 5.63
N SER A 554 2.49 -23.66 5.85
CA SER A 554 3.06 -23.35 7.17
C SER A 554 2.00 -23.01 8.21
N HIS A 555 1.02 -22.17 7.87
CA HIS A 555 -0.09 -21.85 8.77
C HIS A 555 -1.01 -23.09 8.99
N GLY A 556 -1.25 -23.90 7.96
CA GLY A 556 -2.03 -25.14 8.06
C GLY A 556 -1.39 -26.18 9.00
N ILE A 557 -0.07 -26.39 8.92
CA ILE A 557 0.66 -27.27 9.84
C ILE A 557 0.63 -26.72 11.27
N ALA A 558 0.84 -25.41 11.44
CA ALA A 558 0.78 -24.79 12.77
C ALA A 558 -0.60 -24.95 13.43
N LEU A 559 -1.69 -24.76 12.66
CA LEU A 559 -3.06 -25.02 13.08
C LEU A 559 -3.28 -26.50 13.45
N ALA A 560 -2.84 -27.44 12.62
CA ALA A 560 -2.97 -28.88 12.87
C ALA A 560 -2.22 -29.33 14.14
N LEU A 561 -1.03 -28.78 14.40
CA LEU A 561 -0.26 -29.05 15.62
C LEU A 561 -0.93 -28.48 16.87
N CYS A 562 -1.53 -27.28 16.81
CA CYS A 562 -2.33 -26.75 17.91
C CYS A 562 -3.58 -27.60 18.17
N LEU A 563 -4.26 -28.08 17.13
CA LEU A 563 -5.43 -28.98 17.24
C LEU A 563 -5.07 -30.35 17.83
N ALA A 564 -3.90 -30.90 17.48
CA ALA A 564 -3.39 -32.15 18.03
C ALA A 564 -2.88 -32.02 19.48
N GLY A 565 -2.39 -30.84 19.87
CA GLY A 565 -1.77 -30.56 21.17
C GLY A 565 -2.56 -31.08 22.38
N PRO A 566 -3.86 -30.78 22.54
CA PRO A 566 -4.69 -31.31 23.63
C PRO A 566 -4.83 -32.84 23.65
N VAL A 567 -4.83 -33.49 22.48
CA VAL A 567 -4.92 -34.96 22.36
C VAL A 567 -3.59 -35.60 22.78
N ILE A 568 -2.47 -35.06 22.29
CA ILE A 568 -1.11 -35.47 22.66
C ILE A 568 -0.89 -35.27 24.16
N ALA A 569 -1.31 -34.12 24.71
CA ALA A 569 -1.22 -33.84 26.15
C ALA A 569 -1.94 -34.89 26.99
N LYS A 570 -3.16 -35.29 26.59
CA LYS A 570 -3.95 -36.33 27.29
C LYS A 570 -3.31 -37.74 27.16
N ALA A 571 -2.59 -38.01 26.07
CA ALA A 571 -1.89 -39.27 25.86
C ALA A 571 -0.55 -39.35 26.63
N VAL A 572 0.07 -38.22 26.98
CA VAL A 572 1.32 -38.13 27.75
C VAL A 572 1.06 -37.94 29.25
N SER A 573 -0.08 -37.38 29.64
CA SER A 573 -0.46 -37.16 31.05
C SER A 573 -0.81 -38.42 31.84
N THR A 574 -0.59 -39.62 31.29
CA THR A 574 -0.70 -40.91 31.98
C THR A 574 0.63 -41.39 32.55
N THR A 575 1.70 -40.60 32.42
CA THR A 575 3.04 -40.89 32.94
C THR A 575 3.67 -39.67 33.63
N ASP A 576 3.47 -39.57 34.95
CA ASP A 576 3.81 -38.37 35.76
C ASP A 576 5.28 -37.92 35.70
N GLY A 577 6.22 -38.78 35.31
CA GLY A 577 7.65 -38.47 35.28
C GLY A 577 8.14 -37.61 34.11
N MET A 578 7.41 -37.54 32.99
CA MET A 578 7.95 -36.98 31.73
C MET A 578 8.06 -35.45 31.70
N LEU A 579 7.29 -34.72 32.52
CA LEU A 579 7.18 -33.26 32.40
C LEU A 579 8.31 -32.45 33.06
N SER A 580 9.14 -33.09 33.88
CA SER A 580 10.10 -32.42 34.79
C SER A 580 11.12 -31.49 34.11
N ALA A 581 11.57 -31.80 32.89
CA ALA A 581 12.58 -31.00 32.20
C ALA A 581 12.03 -29.63 31.73
N ILE A 582 10.80 -29.60 31.21
CA ILE A 582 10.20 -28.37 30.67
C ILE A 582 9.44 -27.60 31.76
N SER A 583 8.81 -28.28 32.73
CA SER A 583 8.12 -27.57 33.82
C SER A 583 9.05 -26.73 34.70
N GLN A 584 10.33 -27.13 34.81
CA GLN A 584 11.37 -26.36 35.49
C GLN A 584 11.88 -25.17 34.65
N ALA A 585 11.77 -25.24 33.31
CA ALA A 585 12.22 -24.19 32.40
C ALA A 585 11.12 -23.20 31.99
N ALA A 586 9.85 -23.59 32.09
CA ALA A 586 8.68 -22.81 31.70
C ALA A 586 7.47 -23.14 32.60
N PRO A 587 7.26 -22.41 33.71
CA PRO A 587 6.07 -22.56 34.55
C PRO A 587 4.85 -21.92 33.86
N PHE A 588 4.03 -22.75 33.21
CA PHE A 588 2.74 -22.36 32.65
C PHE A 588 1.69 -22.26 33.79
N ASN A 589 1.14 -21.07 34.00
CA ASN A 589 0.08 -20.80 34.99
C ASN A 589 -1.23 -20.38 34.31
N GLN A 590 -2.35 -20.40 35.05
CA GLN A 590 -3.68 -20.10 34.50
C GLN A 590 -3.82 -18.65 33.97
N ASN A 591 -3.10 -17.69 34.56
CA ASN A 591 -3.14 -16.28 34.12
C ASN A 591 -2.54 -16.13 32.71
N ILE A 592 -1.49 -16.90 32.38
CA ILE A 592 -0.87 -16.93 31.05
C ILE A 592 -1.85 -17.45 29.99
N GLY A 593 -2.74 -18.39 30.34
CA GLY A 593 -3.83 -18.84 29.46
C GLY A 593 -4.78 -17.69 29.09
N ILE A 594 -5.21 -16.90 30.07
CA ILE A 594 -6.07 -15.72 29.85
C ILE A 594 -5.35 -14.64 29.04
N ILE A 595 -4.09 -14.34 29.38
CA ILE A 595 -3.27 -13.34 28.66
C ILE A 595 -3.06 -13.76 27.19
N SER A 596 -2.78 -15.04 26.95
CA SER A 596 -2.60 -15.58 25.59
C SER A 596 -3.90 -15.56 24.79
N ALA A 597 -5.03 -15.90 25.42
CA ALA A 597 -6.36 -15.82 24.82
C ALA A 597 -6.71 -14.37 24.41
N ALA A 598 -6.52 -13.40 25.31
CA ALA A 598 -6.73 -11.99 25.04
C ALA A 598 -5.84 -11.49 23.88
N SER A 599 -4.56 -11.87 23.89
CA SER A 599 -3.58 -11.47 22.88
C SER A 599 -3.91 -12.01 21.49
N GLY A 600 -4.22 -13.30 21.38
CA GLY A 600 -4.62 -13.92 20.13
C GLY A 600 -5.94 -13.34 19.60
N LEU A 601 -6.89 -13.02 20.49
CA LEU A 601 -8.19 -12.48 20.10
C LEU A 601 -8.08 -11.04 19.62
N ALA A 602 -7.32 -10.19 20.31
CA ALA A 602 -7.02 -8.83 19.89
C ALA A 602 -6.31 -8.79 18.52
N TYR A 603 -5.32 -9.68 18.31
CA TYR A 603 -4.66 -9.85 17.02
C TYR A 603 -5.63 -10.26 15.91
N SER A 604 -6.40 -11.31 16.15
CA SER A 604 -7.25 -11.91 15.10
C SER A 604 -8.41 -10.98 14.72
N LEU A 605 -9.05 -10.32 15.69
CA LEU A 605 -10.06 -9.30 15.41
C LEU A 605 -9.48 -8.08 14.70
N TYR A 606 -8.25 -7.67 15.00
CA TYR A 606 -7.57 -6.61 14.24
C TYR A 606 -7.26 -7.05 12.81
N ALA A 607 -6.77 -8.27 12.58
CA ALA A 607 -6.50 -8.79 11.23
C ALA A 607 -7.79 -8.89 10.39
N VAL A 608 -8.90 -9.35 10.98
CA VAL A 608 -10.25 -9.31 10.37
C VAL A 608 -10.65 -7.88 10.02
N TRP A 609 -10.48 -6.93 10.94
CA TRP A 609 -10.80 -5.53 10.71
C TRP A 609 -9.93 -4.91 9.62
N GLU A 610 -8.63 -5.18 9.62
CA GLU A 610 -7.67 -4.67 8.64
C GLU A 610 -8.08 -5.09 7.22
N LEU A 611 -8.31 -6.38 6.99
CA LEU A 611 -8.79 -6.91 5.71
C LEU A 611 -10.10 -6.23 5.26
N ARG A 612 -11.04 -5.97 6.18
CA ARG A 612 -12.27 -5.23 5.83
C ARG A 612 -11.98 -3.77 5.53
N SER A 613 -11.12 -3.11 6.30
CA SER A 613 -10.79 -1.69 6.18
C SER A 613 -10.06 -1.38 4.86
N LEU A 614 -9.27 -2.33 4.36
CA LEU A 614 -8.60 -2.30 3.07
C LEU A 614 -9.51 -2.72 1.90
N GLY A 615 -10.75 -3.13 2.15
CA GLY A 615 -11.73 -3.54 1.13
C GLY A 615 -11.59 -5.00 0.65
N PHE A 616 -10.58 -5.72 1.13
CA PHE A 616 -10.21 -7.08 0.70
C PHE A 616 -11.28 -8.13 1.01
N VAL A 617 -12.19 -7.86 1.96
CA VAL A 617 -13.34 -8.72 2.28
C VAL A 617 -14.62 -7.91 2.47
N ARG A 618 -15.77 -8.51 2.16
CA ARG A 618 -17.10 -7.94 2.45
C ARG A 618 -17.37 -7.97 3.95
N THR A 619 -18.19 -7.04 4.45
CA THR A 619 -18.55 -6.98 5.88
C THR A 619 -19.12 -8.31 6.41
N LYS A 620 -19.90 -9.06 5.62
CA LYS A 620 -20.39 -10.40 5.99
C LYS A 620 -19.24 -11.40 6.21
N GLN A 621 -18.23 -11.42 5.34
CA GLN A 621 -17.06 -12.28 5.47
C GLN A 621 -16.21 -11.90 6.69
N ALA A 622 -16.08 -10.59 6.97
CA ALA A 622 -15.38 -10.10 8.16
C ALA A 622 -16.07 -10.54 9.46
N VAL A 623 -17.40 -10.39 9.57
CA VAL A 623 -18.18 -10.86 10.72
C VAL A 623 -18.02 -12.37 10.92
N LEU A 624 -18.10 -13.16 9.84
CA LEU A 624 -17.87 -14.61 9.90
C LEU A 624 -16.44 -14.97 10.34
N GLY A 625 -15.42 -14.26 9.85
CA GLY A 625 -14.02 -14.45 10.28
C GLY A 625 -13.79 -14.12 11.75
N GLY A 626 -14.44 -13.07 12.26
CA GLY A 626 -14.41 -12.72 13.70
C GLY A 626 -15.09 -13.77 14.58
N LEU A 627 -16.29 -14.23 14.20
CA LEU A 627 -17.01 -15.30 14.89
C LEU A 627 -16.24 -16.64 14.85
N ALA A 628 -15.65 -16.98 13.70
CA ALA A 628 -14.80 -18.16 13.56
C ALA A 628 -13.56 -18.07 14.45
N SER A 629 -12.93 -16.90 14.57
CA SER A 629 -11.79 -16.68 15.47
C SER A 629 -12.16 -16.97 16.93
N VAL A 630 -13.30 -16.46 17.39
CA VAL A 630 -13.84 -16.74 18.75
C VAL A 630 -14.12 -18.24 18.95
N GLY A 631 -14.71 -18.90 17.94
CA GLY A 631 -14.97 -20.35 17.97
C GLY A 631 -13.69 -21.19 18.04
N VAL A 632 -12.68 -20.87 17.23
CA VAL A 632 -11.38 -21.56 17.23
C VAL A 632 -10.62 -21.33 18.53
N LEU A 633 -10.67 -20.12 19.11
CA LEU A 633 -10.14 -19.85 20.45
C LEU A 633 -10.78 -20.77 21.50
N GLY A 634 -12.11 -20.96 21.45
CA GLY A 634 -12.85 -21.86 22.34
C GLY A 634 -12.46 -23.34 22.20
N LEU A 635 -12.21 -23.80 20.98
CA LEU A 635 -11.97 -25.22 20.69
C LEU A 635 -10.48 -25.64 20.79
N ALA A 636 -9.57 -24.75 20.41
CA ALA A 636 -8.18 -25.08 20.12
C ALA A 636 -7.16 -24.06 20.67
N GLY A 637 -7.62 -22.97 21.30
CA GLY A 637 -6.76 -21.98 21.94
C GLY A 637 -6.17 -20.93 20.99
N PRO A 638 -5.36 -20.00 21.53
CA PRO A 638 -4.94 -18.79 20.83
C PRO A 638 -3.99 -19.05 19.66
N GLY A 639 -3.11 -20.04 19.73
CA GLY A 639 -2.20 -20.37 18.62
C GLY A 639 -2.95 -20.90 17.39
N ALA A 640 -3.91 -21.81 17.59
CA ALA A 640 -4.78 -22.27 16.51
C ALA A 640 -5.57 -21.12 15.87
N MET A 641 -6.08 -20.18 16.68
CA MET A 641 -6.78 -18.99 16.16
C MET A 641 -5.84 -18.11 15.31
N ILE A 642 -4.61 -17.83 15.77
CA ILE A 642 -3.59 -17.07 15.01
C ILE A 642 -3.26 -17.79 13.69
N ALA A 643 -3.01 -19.10 13.73
CA ALA A 643 -2.73 -19.89 12.53
C ALA A 643 -3.91 -19.90 11.53
N GLY A 644 -5.14 -20.01 12.03
CA GLY A 644 -6.35 -19.99 11.22
C GLY A 644 -6.61 -18.63 10.56
N ILE A 645 -6.46 -17.52 11.31
CA ILE A 645 -6.66 -16.18 10.75
C ILE A 645 -5.56 -15.80 9.75
N ASP A 646 -4.31 -16.20 9.99
CA ASP A 646 -3.22 -15.96 9.04
C ASP A 646 -3.36 -16.82 7.78
N TYR A 647 -3.75 -18.10 7.89
CA TYR A 647 -4.08 -18.93 6.73
C TYR A 647 -5.17 -18.29 5.85
N TRP A 648 -6.22 -17.74 6.48
CA TRP A 648 -7.27 -17.01 5.79
C TRP A 648 -6.77 -15.69 5.19
N ARG A 649 -5.94 -14.94 5.91
CA ARG A 649 -5.31 -13.68 5.46
C ARG A 649 -4.49 -13.87 4.19
N GLU A 650 -3.65 -14.91 4.12
CA GLU A 650 -2.89 -15.25 2.92
C GLU A 650 -3.80 -15.71 1.77
N HIS A 651 -4.85 -16.50 2.05
CA HIS A 651 -5.81 -16.92 1.02
C HIS A 651 -6.61 -15.74 0.45
N VAL A 652 -7.10 -14.84 1.31
CA VAL A 652 -7.81 -13.61 0.90
C VAL A 652 -6.91 -12.79 -0.01
N ILE A 653 -5.72 -12.41 0.47
CA ILE A 653 -4.84 -11.48 -0.26
C ILE A 653 -4.38 -12.06 -1.61
N SER A 654 -4.05 -13.35 -1.67
CA SER A 654 -3.68 -14.02 -2.94
C SER A 654 -4.85 -14.13 -3.93
N SER A 655 -6.09 -14.21 -3.45
CA SER A 655 -7.29 -14.22 -4.31
C SER A 655 -7.66 -12.85 -4.89
N LEU A 656 -6.91 -11.78 -4.57
CA LEU A 656 -7.17 -10.42 -5.07
C LEU A 656 -6.40 -10.08 -6.36
N SER A 657 -5.38 -10.85 -6.76
CA SER A 657 -4.63 -10.61 -8.00
C SER A 657 -5.36 -11.28 -9.18
N PRO A 658 -6.13 -10.55 -10.02
CA PRO A 658 -6.98 -11.17 -11.02
C PRO A 658 -6.17 -11.92 -12.08
N ASP A 659 -6.53 -13.18 -12.29
CA ASP A 659 -6.03 -14.08 -13.32
C ASP A 659 -4.50 -14.10 -13.45
N THR A 660 -3.80 -14.23 -12.32
CA THR A 660 -2.48 -14.88 -12.30
C THR A 660 -2.69 -16.39 -12.55
N GLU A 661 -2.95 -16.75 -13.81
CA GLU A 661 -3.06 -18.13 -14.26
C GLU A 661 -1.74 -18.88 -13.99
N LEU A 662 -1.71 -19.61 -12.87
CA LEU A 662 -0.79 -20.73 -12.68
C LEU A 662 -1.29 -21.87 -13.58
N PRO A 663 -0.45 -22.41 -14.49
CA PRO A 663 -0.78 -23.57 -15.32
C PRO A 663 -0.79 -24.88 -14.51
#